data_AF-A0A9D7RAX6-F1
#
_entry.id   AF-A0A9D7RAX6-F1
#
_cell.length_a   1.000
_cell.length_b   1.000
_cell.length_c   1.000
_cell.angle_alpha   90.00
_cell.angle_beta   90.00
_cell.angle_gamma   90.00
#
_symmetry.space_group_name_H-M   'P 1'
#
loop_
_entity.id
_entity.type
_entity.pdbx_description
1 polymer ?
#
loop_
_entity_poly.entity_id
_entity_poly.type
_entity_poly.pdbx_seq_one_letter_code
_entity_poly.pdbx_strand_id
1 'polypeptide(L)'
;MLSSLLALCFASFSPVPADPPPGEAPTWARDIAPLVYRSCAACHRPGEVAPFALLSYEDVKKRAKTIVRVTESRHMPPWHPVEGHGEFAGSLRLKPEEIALFKAWLDADCPSGELASAPPLPQFTAGWQLGEPDLVVEMPRAFEVPAGGPDIYRNFAIPLGLDEDRWVTAIEVRPQSRAVLHHVLFDFDASARSRALDGQDGQPGWSGAGGEGAMADTAGLGGWAVGGQPRHLPMGLARKLPKGADLVLRSHFHPTGKVEEERTKLGLYFAKEPPELEMLGLQLPPAFGIAAGLDVPAGEQRFVLRDAFVLPTEALAVEIGGHAHMICREMQMWVTPPGGERRSIFWIDDWDFDWQNRYAYEQPMKLAAGTKIEAEIVYDNSSENPSNPFDPPQRIRWGLQSTDEMGSLSLLLVPLNGADARALQRAIRAHGREQLAKGSESVRSSVISRLKMLDQDGDGAIAEDELPERFRRQAARLDTNGDGRIDFQELEAAEAFLGGSRRGRGESSQGRRAPEAPQPKKRGPLLLDLDGREQAPLDVREAKAHVLVFVLPDCPIANAYAPELQALQRDYAERGVRFFLVHVDPDTTKERAAEHARSFGIPFPVLRDTQHELVRATGATITPEAAVILPSAELAYRGRIDDLFRAIGKKREQPTQRELRAALDAVLAGQAPAVTRTIAVGCDIPPAAGEKRG
;
A
#
# COMPACT_ATOMS: atom_id res chain seq x y z
N MET A 1 -26.24 -37.02 -31.99
CA MET A 1 -25.00 -37.07 -32.79
C MET A 1 -24.33 -35.71 -32.71
N LEU A 2 -23.51 -35.47 -31.68
CA LEU A 2 -22.60 -34.34 -31.59
C LEU A 2 -21.50 -34.75 -30.61
N SER A 3 -20.61 -35.60 -31.13
CA SER A 3 -19.26 -35.77 -30.61
C SER A 3 -18.35 -34.88 -31.46
N SER A 4 -17.29 -34.38 -30.83
CA SER A 4 -16.11 -33.75 -31.44
C SER A 4 -16.17 -32.23 -31.59
N LEU A 5 -15.59 -31.53 -30.61
CA LEU A 5 -14.45 -30.60 -30.76
C LEU A 5 -14.31 -29.72 -29.49
N LEU A 6 -13.85 -30.34 -28.38
CA LEU A 6 -13.09 -29.62 -27.35
C LEU A 6 -11.62 -30.02 -27.54
N ALA A 7 -10.88 -29.24 -28.32
CA ALA A 7 -9.43 -29.22 -28.24
C ALA A 7 -9.07 -28.08 -27.27
N LEU A 8 -8.95 -28.41 -25.98
CA LEU A 8 -8.34 -27.50 -25.00
C LEU A 8 -6.87 -27.31 -25.39
N CYS A 9 -6.48 -26.08 -25.69
CA CYS A 9 -5.12 -25.63 -25.48
C CYS A 9 -4.85 -25.66 -23.97
N PHE A 10 -4.35 -26.78 -23.46
CA PHE A 10 -3.68 -26.79 -22.16
C PHE A 10 -2.40 -25.97 -22.31
N ALA A 11 -2.35 -24.80 -21.67
CA ALA A 11 -1.07 -24.19 -21.35
C ALA A 11 -0.29 -25.22 -20.52
N SER A 12 0.89 -25.59 -21.02
CA SER A 12 1.79 -26.51 -20.34
C SER A 12 2.15 -25.92 -18.97
N PHE A 13 1.54 -26.41 -17.91
CA PHE A 13 2.05 -26.16 -16.57
C PHE A 13 3.45 -26.77 -16.52
N SER A 14 4.46 -25.93 -16.29
CA SER A 14 5.78 -26.43 -15.88
C SER A 14 5.56 -27.30 -14.64
N PRO A 15 6.07 -28.55 -14.62
CA PRO A 15 5.94 -29.39 -13.45
C PRO A 15 6.54 -28.67 -12.23
N VAL A 16 5.92 -28.88 -11.07
CA VAL A 16 6.50 -28.52 -9.77
C VAL A 16 7.97 -29.00 -9.79
N PRO A 17 8.96 -28.12 -9.49
CA PRO A 17 10.35 -28.56 -9.45
C PRO A 17 10.44 -29.73 -8.47
N ALA A 18 10.99 -30.85 -8.94
CA ALA A 18 11.22 -32.00 -8.09
C ALA A 18 12.09 -31.57 -6.91
N ASP A 19 11.81 -32.09 -5.72
CA ASP A 19 12.67 -31.90 -4.56
C ASP A 19 14.13 -32.18 -4.96
N PRO A 20 15.10 -31.36 -4.49
CA PRO A 20 16.49 -31.58 -4.82
C PRO A 20 16.87 -33.02 -4.44
N PRO A 21 17.65 -33.73 -5.28
CA PRO A 21 18.09 -35.07 -4.95
C PRO A 21 18.78 -35.07 -3.58
N PRO A 22 18.52 -36.06 -2.72
CA PRO A 22 19.04 -36.06 -1.34
C PRO A 22 20.56 -35.90 -1.33
N GLY A 23 21.05 -34.80 -0.73
CA GLY A 23 22.48 -34.52 -0.55
C GLY A 23 23.09 -33.46 -1.49
N GLU A 24 22.33 -32.87 -2.42
CA GLU A 24 22.82 -31.75 -3.24
C GLU A 24 22.27 -30.40 -2.75
N ALA A 25 23.13 -29.37 -2.76
CA ALA A 25 22.70 -28.00 -2.49
C ALA A 25 21.73 -27.50 -3.59
N PRO A 26 20.71 -26.70 -3.25
CA PRO A 26 19.87 -26.06 -4.25
C PRO A 26 20.69 -25.11 -5.12
N THR A 27 20.31 -24.91 -6.38
CA THR A 27 20.99 -24.03 -7.34
C THR A 27 20.03 -23.02 -7.95
N TRP A 28 20.57 -21.93 -8.51
CA TRP A 28 19.77 -20.96 -9.26
C TRP A 28 19.01 -21.61 -10.42
N ALA A 29 19.72 -22.31 -11.30
CA ALA A 29 19.15 -22.82 -12.53
C ALA A 29 18.02 -23.84 -12.29
N ARG A 30 18.16 -24.73 -11.30
CA ARG A 30 17.21 -25.80 -11.02
C ARG A 30 16.07 -25.36 -10.09
N ASP A 31 16.40 -24.69 -8.99
CA ASP A 31 15.49 -24.58 -7.85
C ASP A 31 14.97 -23.15 -7.64
N ILE A 32 15.83 -22.13 -7.78
CA ILE A 32 15.46 -20.75 -7.44
C ILE A 32 14.85 -19.98 -8.60
N ALA A 33 15.38 -20.10 -9.83
CA ALA A 33 14.87 -19.39 -10.99
C ALA A 33 13.38 -19.67 -11.28
N PRO A 34 12.87 -20.93 -11.21
CA PRO A 34 11.45 -21.19 -11.38
C PRO A 34 10.58 -20.45 -10.36
N LEU A 35 11.01 -20.40 -9.10
CA LEU A 35 10.28 -19.74 -8.02
C LEU A 35 10.25 -18.22 -8.22
N VAL A 36 11.41 -17.62 -8.55
CA VAL A 36 11.52 -16.19 -8.81
C VAL A 36 10.68 -15.79 -10.02
N TYR A 37 10.70 -16.57 -11.10
CA TYR A 37 9.93 -16.27 -12.31
C TYR A 37 8.42 -16.38 -12.11
N ARG A 38 7.97 -17.35 -11.30
CA ARG A 38 6.56 -17.53 -10.97
C ARG A 38 6.05 -16.44 -10.02
N SER A 39 6.79 -16.16 -8.94
CA SER A 39 6.27 -15.43 -7.79
C SER A 39 6.78 -13.99 -7.69
N CYS A 40 7.87 -13.61 -8.38
CA CYS A 40 8.51 -12.30 -8.21
C CYS A 40 8.61 -11.51 -9.52
N ALA A 41 8.94 -12.16 -10.63
CA ALA A 41 9.35 -11.49 -11.87
C ALA A 41 8.27 -10.62 -12.53
N ALA A 42 6.98 -10.89 -12.27
CA ALA A 42 5.88 -10.06 -12.76
C ALA A 42 6.00 -8.60 -12.30
N CYS A 43 6.41 -8.38 -11.04
CA CYS A 43 6.63 -7.05 -10.45
C CYS A 43 8.10 -6.63 -10.51
N HIS A 44 9.03 -7.57 -10.37
CA HIS A 44 10.48 -7.35 -10.38
C HIS A 44 11.08 -7.42 -11.79
N ARG A 45 10.60 -6.53 -12.66
CA ARG A 45 11.12 -6.34 -14.02
C ARG A 45 11.15 -4.85 -14.40
N PRO A 46 11.98 -4.44 -15.38
CA PRO A 46 12.06 -3.03 -15.78
C PRO A 46 10.70 -2.44 -16.17
N GLY A 47 10.42 -1.23 -15.68
CA GLY A 47 9.18 -0.50 -15.97
C GLY A 47 7.98 -0.92 -15.13
N GLU A 48 8.13 -1.91 -14.24
CA GLU A 48 7.11 -2.31 -13.28
C GLU A 48 7.38 -1.70 -11.89
N VAL A 49 6.47 -1.98 -10.95
CA VAL A 49 6.41 -1.30 -9.65
C VAL A 49 7.60 -1.54 -8.74
N ALA A 50 8.29 -2.69 -8.85
CA ALA A 50 9.40 -2.96 -7.98
C ALA A 50 10.64 -2.11 -8.36
N PRO A 51 11.40 -1.61 -7.37
CA PRO A 51 12.49 -0.67 -7.63
C PRO A 51 13.72 -1.31 -8.31
N PHE A 52 13.74 -2.64 -8.45
CA PHE A 52 14.81 -3.39 -9.10
C PHE A 52 14.29 -4.68 -9.75
N ALA A 53 15.02 -5.15 -10.76
CA ALA A 53 14.74 -6.40 -11.46
C ALA A 53 15.26 -7.62 -10.66
N LEU A 54 14.60 -8.76 -10.85
CA LEU A 54 15.01 -10.10 -10.36
C LEU A 54 15.00 -11.12 -11.50
N LEU A 55 15.49 -10.72 -12.68
CA LEU A 55 15.41 -11.52 -13.90
C LEU A 55 16.65 -12.39 -14.13
N SER A 56 17.78 -12.07 -13.51
CA SER A 56 19.03 -12.82 -13.68
C SER A 56 19.54 -13.43 -12.36
N TYR A 57 20.44 -14.41 -12.48
CA TYR A 57 21.16 -14.97 -11.34
C TYR A 57 21.87 -13.89 -10.52
N GLU A 58 22.56 -12.94 -11.18
CA GLU A 58 23.28 -11.87 -10.50
C GLU A 58 22.33 -10.93 -9.74
N ASP A 59 21.17 -10.61 -10.32
CA ASP A 59 20.15 -9.77 -9.66
C ASP A 59 19.67 -10.38 -8.35
N VAL A 60 19.45 -11.71 -8.37
CA VAL A 60 18.92 -12.46 -7.23
C VAL A 60 20.00 -12.75 -6.22
N LYS A 61 21.19 -13.19 -6.65
CA LYS A 61 22.35 -13.45 -5.76
C LYS A 61 22.75 -12.21 -4.99
N LYS A 62 22.81 -11.05 -5.65
CA LYS A 62 23.12 -9.76 -5.02
C LYS A 62 22.19 -9.44 -3.86
N ARG A 63 20.95 -9.92 -3.89
CA ARG A 63 19.89 -9.63 -2.92
C ARG A 63 19.47 -10.83 -2.08
N ALA A 64 20.20 -11.95 -2.14
CA ALA A 64 19.78 -13.22 -1.56
C ALA A 64 19.46 -13.12 -0.05
N LYS A 65 20.26 -12.39 0.74
CA LYS A 65 19.99 -12.13 2.17
C LYS A 65 18.67 -11.40 2.40
N THR A 66 18.43 -10.33 1.63
CA THR A 66 17.17 -9.58 1.69
C THR A 66 16.00 -10.46 1.24
N ILE A 67 16.15 -11.22 0.16
CA ILE A 67 15.12 -12.13 -0.35
C ILE A 67 14.74 -13.15 0.73
N VAL A 68 15.71 -13.84 1.35
CA VAL A 68 15.45 -14.77 2.46
C VAL A 68 14.72 -14.07 3.61
N ARG A 69 15.17 -12.86 4.01
CA ARG A 69 14.53 -12.10 5.09
C ARG A 69 13.05 -11.80 4.79
N VAL A 70 12.74 -11.31 3.59
CA VAL A 70 11.37 -10.89 3.24
C VAL A 70 10.45 -12.07 2.90
N THR A 71 11.00 -13.21 2.46
CA THR A 71 10.22 -14.43 2.24
C THR A 71 9.96 -15.19 3.54
N GLU A 72 10.95 -15.29 4.44
CA GLU A 72 10.78 -15.86 5.79
C GLU A 72 9.77 -15.06 6.62
N SER A 73 9.78 -13.73 6.51
CA SER A 73 8.79 -12.87 7.19
C SER A 73 7.44 -12.78 6.48
N ARG A 74 7.26 -13.50 5.35
CA ARG A 74 6.06 -13.44 4.48
C ARG A 74 5.68 -12.04 3.98
N HIS A 75 6.61 -11.09 4.02
CA HIS A 75 6.40 -9.75 3.47
C HIS A 75 6.36 -9.80 1.93
N MET A 76 7.17 -10.66 1.33
CA MET A 76 7.21 -10.88 -0.11
C MET A 76 7.13 -12.38 -0.44
N PRO A 77 6.50 -12.76 -1.56
CA PRO A 77 5.61 -11.91 -2.37
C PRO A 77 4.33 -11.57 -1.58
N PRO A 78 3.71 -10.41 -1.83
CA PRO A 78 2.54 -9.94 -1.08
C PRO A 78 1.33 -10.83 -1.39
N TRP A 79 1.02 -11.76 -0.49
CA TRP A 79 -0.13 -12.67 -0.57
C TRP A 79 -0.64 -13.07 0.82
N HIS A 80 -1.66 -12.35 1.29
CA HIS A 80 -2.21 -12.47 2.64
C HIS A 80 -3.04 -13.73 2.91
N PRO A 81 -3.85 -14.27 1.96
CA PRO A 81 -4.68 -15.43 2.26
C PRO A 81 -3.84 -16.62 2.71
N VAL A 82 -4.21 -17.17 3.86
CA VAL A 82 -3.61 -18.38 4.41
C VAL A 82 -4.06 -19.58 3.58
N GLU A 83 -3.11 -20.47 3.27
CA GLU A 83 -3.36 -21.70 2.53
C GLU A 83 -4.34 -22.61 3.27
N GLY A 84 -5.26 -23.26 2.54
CA GLY A 84 -6.31 -24.11 3.12
C GLY A 84 -7.57 -23.37 3.58
N HIS A 85 -7.60 -22.03 3.47
CA HIS A 85 -8.75 -21.19 3.81
C HIS A 85 -9.35 -20.57 2.54
N GLY A 86 -9.66 -21.42 1.56
CA GLY A 86 -10.10 -21.02 0.22
C GLY A 86 -9.02 -21.24 -0.85
N GLU A 87 -9.46 -21.68 -2.03
CA GLU A 87 -8.59 -21.90 -3.18
C GLU A 87 -8.72 -20.73 -4.15
N PHE A 88 -7.64 -19.96 -4.32
CA PHE A 88 -7.65 -18.70 -5.06
C PHE A 88 -6.78 -18.79 -6.32
N ALA A 89 -7.30 -18.27 -7.42
CA ALA A 89 -6.55 -18.20 -8.68
C ALA A 89 -5.36 -17.25 -8.57
N GLY A 90 -4.24 -17.62 -9.20
CA GLY A 90 -3.08 -16.74 -9.34
C GLY A 90 -2.29 -16.50 -8.06
N SER A 91 -2.31 -17.45 -7.12
CA SER A 91 -1.51 -17.36 -5.89
C SER A 91 -0.03 -17.14 -6.20
N LEU A 92 0.51 -16.05 -5.65
CA LEU A 92 1.95 -15.77 -5.67
C LEU A 92 2.68 -16.39 -4.48
N ARG A 93 1.95 -16.87 -3.47
CA ARG A 93 2.50 -17.31 -2.17
C ARG A 93 3.56 -18.39 -2.36
N LEU A 94 4.66 -18.23 -1.63
CA LEU A 94 5.68 -19.27 -1.50
C LEU A 94 5.29 -20.23 -0.38
N LYS A 95 5.40 -21.54 -0.66
CA LYS A 95 5.19 -22.60 0.33
C LYS A 95 6.35 -22.63 1.34
N PRO A 96 6.15 -23.16 2.56
CA PRO A 96 7.22 -23.26 3.56
C PRO A 96 8.49 -23.95 3.03
N GLU A 97 8.35 -25.01 2.25
CA GLU A 97 9.44 -25.73 1.59
C GLU A 97 10.16 -24.88 0.53
N GLU A 98 9.43 -24.07 -0.23
CA GLU A 98 10.00 -23.15 -1.22
C GLU A 98 10.76 -22.00 -0.56
N ILE A 99 10.26 -21.49 0.57
CA ILE A 99 10.98 -20.50 1.40
C ILE A 99 12.28 -21.12 1.93
N ALA A 100 12.23 -22.37 2.40
CA ALA A 100 13.41 -23.09 2.88
C ALA A 100 14.47 -23.28 1.78
N LEU A 101 14.07 -23.43 0.51
CA LEU A 101 15.02 -23.49 -0.62
C LEU A 101 15.83 -22.21 -0.77
N PHE A 102 15.22 -21.02 -0.64
CA PHE A 102 15.97 -19.75 -0.69
C PHE A 102 17.03 -19.68 0.42
N LYS A 103 16.67 -20.11 1.63
CA LYS A 103 17.59 -20.15 2.77
C LYS A 103 18.75 -21.12 2.52
N ALA A 104 18.43 -22.36 2.14
CA ALA A 104 19.44 -23.38 1.85
C ALA A 104 20.36 -22.97 0.69
N TRP A 105 19.83 -22.27 -0.32
CA TRP A 105 20.63 -21.70 -1.42
C TRP A 105 21.57 -20.61 -0.93
N LEU A 106 21.10 -19.72 -0.06
CA LEU A 106 21.93 -18.69 0.56
C LEU A 106 23.04 -19.31 1.43
N ASP A 107 22.71 -20.30 2.27
CA ASP A 107 23.65 -20.97 3.16
C ASP A 107 24.73 -21.75 2.39
N ALA A 108 24.45 -22.15 1.15
CA ALA A 108 25.40 -22.77 0.22
C ALA A 108 26.20 -21.77 -0.63
N ASP A 109 26.19 -20.46 -0.29
CA ASP A 109 26.78 -19.35 -1.05
C ASP A 109 26.22 -19.16 -2.48
N CYS A 110 24.91 -19.41 -2.62
CA CYS A 110 24.13 -19.12 -3.81
C CYS A 110 24.71 -19.77 -5.08
N PRO A 111 24.89 -21.11 -5.17
CA PRO A 111 25.47 -21.73 -6.36
C PRO A 111 24.57 -21.52 -7.57
N SER A 112 25.17 -21.20 -8.72
CA SER A 112 24.42 -20.93 -9.96
C SER A 112 23.80 -22.19 -10.57
N GLY A 113 24.47 -23.33 -10.41
CA GLY A 113 24.27 -24.48 -11.29
C GLY A 113 24.68 -24.15 -12.73
N GLU A 114 24.22 -24.97 -13.67
CA GLU A 114 24.41 -24.73 -15.11
C GLU A 114 23.46 -23.63 -15.58
N LEU A 115 23.95 -22.39 -15.74
CA LEU A 115 23.10 -21.24 -16.12
C LEU A 115 22.35 -21.48 -17.44
N ALA A 116 22.92 -22.24 -18.37
CA ALA A 116 22.29 -22.60 -19.63
C ALA A 116 21.10 -23.55 -19.47
N SER A 117 20.97 -24.25 -18.34
CA SER A 117 19.82 -25.11 -18.03
C SER A 117 18.75 -24.38 -17.20
N ALA A 118 18.94 -23.10 -16.88
CA ALA A 118 17.91 -22.32 -16.21
C ALA A 118 16.66 -22.21 -17.10
N PRO A 119 15.45 -22.13 -16.51
CA PRO A 119 14.23 -21.90 -17.28
C PRO A 119 14.37 -20.63 -18.14
N PRO A 120 13.74 -20.58 -19.33
CA PRO A 120 13.72 -19.36 -20.11
C PRO A 120 13.02 -18.24 -19.34
N LEU A 121 13.43 -17.00 -19.59
CA LEU A 121 12.76 -15.83 -19.03
C LEU A 121 11.26 -15.85 -19.39
N PRO A 122 10.37 -15.48 -18.45
CA PRO A 122 8.96 -15.32 -18.77
C PRO A 122 8.77 -14.32 -19.91
N GLN A 123 7.83 -14.61 -20.80
CA GLN A 123 7.43 -13.65 -21.81
C GLN A 123 6.47 -12.65 -21.19
N PHE A 124 6.83 -11.37 -21.26
CA PHE A 124 6.00 -10.28 -20.76
C PHE A 124 5.32 -9.56 -21.92
N THR A 125 4.01 -9.37 -21.83
CA THR A 125 3.26 -8.58 -22.80
C THR A 125 3.67 -7.11 -22.66
N ALA A 126 4.24 -6.55 -23.72
CA ALA A 126 4.46 -5.11 -23.79
C ALA A 126 3.13 -4.41 -24.10
N GLY A 127 2.80 -3.38 -23.34
CA GLY A 127 1.57 -2.62 -23.58
C GLY A 127 0.42 -3.09 -22.69
N TRP A 128 -0.71 -3.41 -23.32
CA TRP A 128 -1.94 -3.86 -22.65
C TRP A 128 -1.92 -5.38 -22.48
N GLN A 129 -2.00 -5.86 -21.24
CA GLN A 129 -1.86 -7.27 -20.92
C GLN A 129 -3.04 -8.11 -21.41
N LEU A 130 -4.26 -7.55 -21.41
CA LEU A 130 -5.47 -8.22 -21.90
C LEU A 130 -5.69 -8.08 -23.42
N GLY A 131 -4.70 -7.56 -24.15
CA GLY A 131 -4.85 -7.19 -25.57
C GLY A 131 -5.37 -5.76 -25.74
N GLU A 132 -5.67 -5.35 -26.97
CA GLU A 132 -6.14 -3.98 -27.27
C GLU A 132 -7.49 -3.68 -26.55
N PRO A 133 -7.57 -2.61 -25.73
CA PRO A 133 -8.83 -2.21 -25.10
C PRO A 133 -9.84 -1.67 -26.11
N ASP A 134 -11.13 -1.83 -25.81
CA ASP A 134 -12.22 -1.25 -26.61
C ASP A 134 -12.29 0.29 -26.46
N LEU A 135 -11.89 0.79 -25.28
CA LEU A 135 -11.79 2.23 -25.01
C LEU A 135 -10.57 2.51 -24.14
N VAL A 136 -9.72 3.45 -24.57
CA VAL A 136 -8.61 3.97 -23.76
C VAL A 136 -8.95 5.38 -23.29
N VAL A 137 -8.86 5.59 -21.98
CA VAL A 137 -9.05 6.91 -21.35
C VAL A 137 -7.84 7.30 -20.52
N GLU A 138 -7.65 8.59 -20.30
CA GLU A 138 -6.50 9.15 -19.59
C GLU A 138 -6.96 10.31 -18.70
N MET A 139 -6.28 10.47 -17.55
CA MET A 139 -6.48 11.66 -16.71
C MET A 139 -6.29 12.94 -17.55
N PRO A 140 -7.24 13.90 -17.50
CA PRO A 140 -7.19 15.08 -18.36
C PRO A 140 -5.97 15.96 -18.08
N ARG A 141 -5.55 16.03 -16.80
CA ARG A 141 -4.36 16.74 -16.32
C ARG A 141 -3.52 15.80 -15.47
N ALA A 142 -2.20 15.94 -15.52
CA ALA A 142 -1.29 15.24 -14.61
C ALA A 142 -1.37 15.85 -13.21
N PHE A 143 -1.31 15.03 -12.17
CA PHE A 143 -1.25 15.46 -10.78
C PHE A 143 0.19 15.37 -10.26
N GLU A 144 0.69 16.48 -9.71
CA GLU A 144 2.01 16.53 -9.07
C GLU A 144 1.91 15.91 -7.67
N VAL A 145 2.52 14.74 -7.48
CA VAL A 145 2.69 14.12 -6.18
C VAL A 145 3.95 14.69 -5.53
N PRO A 146 3.86 15.29 -4.32
CA PRO A 146 5.00 15.89 -3.65
C PRO A 146 6.04 14.85 -3.21
N ALA A 147 7.27 15.31 -2.97
CA ALA A 147 8.38 14.46 -2.56
C ALA A 147 8.21 13.79 -1.20
N GLY A 148 7.44 14.40 -0.28
CA GLY A 148 7.21 13.88 1.05
C GLY A 148 5.92 14.43 1.64
N GLY A 149 5.59 13.99 2.85
CA GLY A 149 4.33 14.30 3.51
C GLY A 149 3.52 13.03 3.80
N PRO A 150 2.29 13.19 4.32
CA PRO A 150 1.36 12.09 4.49
C PRO A 150 0.92 11.53 3.14
N ASP A 151 0.28 10.37 3.16
CA ASP A 151 -0.31 9.81 1.96
C ASP A 151 -1.48 10.67 1.47
N ILE A 152 -1.74 10.63 0.16
CA ILE A 152 -2.67 11.54 -0.50
C ILE A 152 -3.82 10.73 -1.11
N TYR A 153 -5.04 11.04 -0.69
CA TYR A 153 -6.26 10.56 -1.31
C TYR A 153 -6.83 11.62 -2.23
N ARG A 154 -6.87 11.31 -3.53
CA ARG A 154 -7.29 12.27 -4.55
C ARG A 154 -8.14 11.61 -5.62
N ASN A 155 -9.22 12.28 -5.97
CA ASN A 155 -10.21 11.79 -6.90
C ASN A 155 -10.12 12.53 -8.23
N PHE A 156 -10.33 11.83 -9.34
CA PHE A 156 -10.29 12.42 -10.69
C PHE A 156 -11.51 11.99 -11.49
N ALA A 157 -12.12 12.91 -12.22
CA ALA A 157 -13.24 12.62 -13.11
C ALA A 157 -12.75 12.62 -14.57
N ILE A 158 -13.06 11.56 -15.30
CA ILE A 158 -12.69 11.38 -16.69
C ILE A 158 -13.98 11.24 -17.52
N PRO A 159 -14.33 12.26 -18.33
CA PRO A 159 -15.46 12.16 -19.22
C PRO A 159 -15.28 11.07 -20.27
N LEU A 160 -16.20 10.11 -20.32
CA LEU A 160 -16.10 8.97 -21.24
C LEU A 160 -16.73 9.25 -22.61
N GLY A 161 -17.73 10.13 -22.66
CA GLY A 161 -18.43 10.47 -23.90
C GLY A 161 -19.22 9.31 -24.50
N LEU A 162 -19.66 8.34 -23.69
CA LEU A 162 -20.41 7.17 -24.15
C LEU A 162 -21.77 7.58 -24.72
N ASP A 163 -22.09 7.05 -25.90
CA ASP A 163 -23.33 7.29 -26.64
C ASP A 163 -24.44 6.27 -26.32
N GLU A 164 -24.08 5.15 -25.69
CA GLU A 164 -24.97 4.10 -25.19
C GLU A 164 -24.40 3.42 -23.93
N ASP A 165 -25.22 2.63 -23.26
CA ASP A 165 -24.79 1.82 -22.12
C ASP A 165 -23.77 0.76 -22.56
N ARG A 166 -22.70 0.60 -21.79
CA ARG A 166 -21.66 -0.43 -22.01
C ARG A 166 -21.60 -1.41 -20.84
N TRP A 167 -21.00 -2.57 -21.08
CA TRP A 167 -20.89 -3.64 -20.10
C TRP A 167 -19.41 -3.99 -19.88
N VAL A 168 -18.81 -3.43 -18.83
CA VAL A 168 -17.38 -3.55 -18.52
C VAL A 168 -17.05 -4.96 -18.03
N THR A 169 -16.17 -5.66 -18.73
CA THR A 169 -15.65 -6.97 -18.33
C THR A 169 -14.28 -6.88 -17.66
N ALA A 170 -13.48 -5.87 -17.99
CA ALA A 170 -12.19 -5.60 -17.37
C ALA A 170 -11.84 -4.12 -17.44
N ILE A 171 -11.02 -3.67 -16.49
CA ILE A 171 -10.33 -2.39 -16.53
C ILE A 171 -8.84 -2.68 -16.27
N GLU A 172 -7.98 -2.25 -17.18
CA GLU A 172 -6.52 -2.33 -17.03
C GLU A 172 -5.95 -0.94 -16.74
N VAL A 173 -5.20 -0.81 -15.65
CA VAL A 173 -4.60 0.47 -15.21
C VAL A 173 -3.15 0.56 -15.64
N ARG A 174 -2.78 1.72 -16.17
CA ARG A 174 -1.41 2.06 -16.55
C ARG A 174 -1.06 3.44 -15.99
N PRO A 175 -0.52 3.49 -14.76
CA PRO A 175 -0.05 4.73 -14.15
C PRO A 175 1.14 5.28 -14.94
N GLN A 176 1.27 6.60 -15.00
CA GLN A 176 2.47 7.22 -15.55
C GLN A 176 3.65 7.02 -14.58
N SER A 177 3.40 7.22 -13.29
CA SER A 177 4.33 7.03 -12.19
C SER A 177 3.84 5.89 -11.29
N ARG A 178 4.17 4.66 -11.69
CA ARG A 178 3.88 3.43 -10.92
C ARG A 178 4.46 3.45 -9.50
N ALA A 179 5.44 4.31 -9.24
CA ALA A 179 6.10 4.42 -7.94
C ALA A 179 5.23 5.14 -6.90
N VAL A 180 4.33 6.03 -7.31
CA VAL A 180 3.49 6.81 -6.37
C VAL A 180 2.06 6.31 -6.28
N LEU A 181 1.46 5.78 -7.36
CA LEU A 181 0.09 5.26 -7.29
C LEU A 181 0.07 3.91 -6.56
N HIS A 182 -0.46 3.92 -5.34
CA HIS A 182 -0.53 2.75 -4.47
C HIS A 182 -1.77 1.90 -4.74
N HIS A 183 -2.94 2.53 -4.89
CA HIS A 183 -4.13 1.90 -5.45
C HIS A 183 -5.06 2.94 -6.05
N VAL A 184 -5.97 2.48 -6.91
CA VAL A 184 -7.05 3.26 -7.46
C VAL A 184 -8.33 2.44 -7.48
N LEU A 185 -9.42 3.00 -6.96
CA LEU A 185 -10.76 2.46 -7.14
C LEU A 185 -11.42 3.14 -8.34
N PHE A 186 -12.20 2.37 -9.08
CA PHE A 186 -12.96 2.86 -10.22
C PHE A 186 -14.43 2.90 -9.84
N ASP A 187 -15.06 4.04 -10.05
CA ASP A 187 -16.50 4.20 -10.03
C ASP A 187 -16.95 4.88 -11.31
N PHE A 188 -18.24 4.82 -11.63
CA PHE A 188 -18.81 5.77 -12.59
C PHE A 188 -19.62 6.84 -11.86
N ASP A 189 -19.87 7.96 -12.53
CA ASP A 189 -20.81 9.01 -12.13
C ASP A 189 -21.69 9.38 -13.31
N ALA A 190 -23.00 9.09 -13.23
CA ALA A 190 -23.95 9.44 -14.28
C ALA A 190 -24.53 10.86 -14.14
N SER A 191 -24.25 11.55 -13.03
CA SER A 191 -24.81 12.88 -12.69
C SER A 191 -23.94 14.06 -13.12
N ALA A 192 -22.69 13.80 -13.52
CA ALA A 192 -21.64 14.78 -13.84
C ALA A 192 -21.19 15.67 -12.65
N ARG A 193 -21.56 15.34 -11.41
CA ARG A 193 -21.16 16.09 -10.21
C ARG A 193 -19.66 15.99 -9.94
N SER A 194 -19.08 14.81 -10.11
CA SER A 194 -17.64 14.57 -9.94
C SER A 194 -16.82 15.48 -10.85
N ARG A 195 -17.30 15.72 -12.07
CA ARG A 195 -16.67 16.65 -13.02
C ARG A 195 -16.70 18.09 -12.54
N ALA A 196 -17.76 18.50 -11.83
CA ALA A 196 -17.85 19.84 -11.27
C ALA A 196 -16.87 20.04 -10.11
N LEU A 197 -16.51 18.98 -9.37
CA LEU A 197 -15.55 19.02 -8.26
C LEU A 197 -14.09 19.08 -8.75
N ASP A 198 -13.76 18.46 -9.88
CA ASP A 198 -12.41 18.46 -10.45
C ASP A 198 -11.89 19.90 -10.65
N GLY A 199 -10.78 20.23 -9.97
CA GLY A 199 -10.11 21.52 -10.14
C GLY A 199 -10.58 22.63 -9.22
N GLN A 200 -11.58 22.41 -8.35
CA GLN A 200 -12.09 23.46 -7.46
C GLN A 200 -11.05 23.97 -6.46
N ASP A 201 -10.12 23.12 -6.03
CA ASP A 201 -9.01 23.47 -5.13
C ASP A 201 -7.79 24.06 -5.86
N GLY A 202 -7.91 24.30 -7.18
CA GLY A 202 -6.82 24.79 -8.03
C GLY A 202 -5.83 23.72 -8.49
N GLN A 203 -6.04 22.45 -8.12
CA GLN A 203 -5.21 21.31 -8.50
C GLN A 203 -6.04 20.29 -9.32
N PRO A 204 -5.43 19.48 -10.20
CA PRO A 204 -6.16 18.42 -10.94
C PRO A 204 -6.90 17.47 -10.00
N GLY A 205 -8.18 17.19 -10.17
CA GLY A 205 -8.99 16.37 -9.27
C GLY A 205 -9.49 17.12 -8.03
N TRP A 206 -9.91 16.39 -6.97
CA TRP A 206 -10.31 16.95 -5.68
C TRP A 206 -9.90 16.02 -4.52
N SER A 207 -9.73 16.55 -3.31
CA SER A 207 -9.32 15.75 -2.14
C SER A 207 -10.45 14.88 -1.58
N GLY A 208 -10.08 13.74 -0.99
CA GLY A 208 -10.95 12.98 -0.07
C GLY A 208 -10.89 11.46 -0.28
N ALA A 209 -10.85 10.70 0.82
CA ALA A 209 -10.80 9.23 0.81
C ALA A 209 -12.18 8.58 0.51
N GLY A 210 -13.27 9.27 0.87
CA GLY A 210 -14.64 8.73 0.84
C GLY A 210 -15.46 9.03 -0.42
N GLY A 211 -14.91 9.74 -1.42
CA GLY A 211 -15.73 10.26 -2.52
C GLY A 211 -16.70 11.36 -2.07
N GLU A 212 -16.26 12.19 -1.11
CA GLU A 212 -17.01 13.36 -0.64
C GLU A 212 -17.46 14.19 -1.86
N GLY A 213 -18.79 14.35 -2.01
CA GLY A 213 -19.43 15.14 -3.07
C GLY A 213 -20.01 14.36 -4.27
N ALA A 214 -19.78 13.05 -4.39
CA ALA A 214 -20.32 12.24 -5.50
C ALA A 214 -21.05 11.00 -4.97
N MET A 215 -22.31 11.17 -4.56
CA MET A 215 -23.06 10.07 -3.91
C MET A 215 -24.36 9.69 -4.63
N ALA A 216 -24.93 10.53 -5.49
CA ALA A 216 -26.07 10.14 -6.32
C ALA A 216 -25.58 9.56 -7.66
N ASP A 217 -26.11 8.42 -8.11
CA ASP A 217 -25.80 7.78 -9.41
C ASP A 217 -24.33 7.35 -9.61
N THR A 218 -23.67 6.96 -8.52
CA THR A 218 -22.31 6.39 -8.56
C THR A 218 -22.29 4.92 -8.19
N ALA A 219 -21.53 4.09 -8.92
CA ALA A 219 -21.30 2.71 -8.53
C ALA A 219 -19.91 2.21 -8.91
N GLY A 220 -19.38 1.32 -8.06
CA GLY A 220 -18.05 0.75 -8.23
C GLY A 220 -17.93 -0.18 -9.42
N LEU A 221 -16.92 0.07 -10.24
CA LEU A 221 -16.49 -0.77 -11.36
C LEU A 221 -15.33 -1.71 -11.01
N GLY A 222 -14.68 -1.48 -9.87
CA GLY A 222 -13.60 -2.34 -9.37
C GLY A 222 -12.48 -1.51 -8.74
N GLY A 223 -11.29 -2.08 -8.71
CA GLY A 223 -10.10 -1.37 -8.26
C GLY A 223 -8.83 -2.10 -8.70
N TRP A 224 -7.74 -1.36 -8.67
CA TRP A 224 -6.40 -1.86 -8.89
C TRP A 224 -5.53 -1.44 -7.71
N ALA A 225 -4.73 -2.37 -7.22
CA ALA A 225 -3.66 -2.09 -6.27
C ALA A 225 -2.34 -2.56 -6.88
N VAL A 226 -1.24 -2.03 -6.34
CA VAL A 226 0.11 -2.47 -6.71
C VAL A 226 0.20 -4.01 -6.72
N GLY A 227 0.83 -4.56 -7.76
CA GLY A 227 0.95 -6.01 -7.97
C GLY A 227 -0.29 -6.71 -8.57
N GLY A 228 -1.45 -6.07 -8.55
CA GLY A 228 -2.68 -6.58 -9.16
C GLY A 228 -2.54 -6.74 -10.68
N GLN A 229 -2.87 -7.94 -11.17
CA GLN A 229 -2.92 -8.23 -12.61
C GLN A 229 -4.33 -7.99 -13.17
N PRO A 230 -4.45 -7.41 -14.37
CA PRO A 230 -5.75 -7.22 -15.01
C PRO A 230 -6.35 -8.56 -15.38
N ARG A 231 -7.66 -8.69 -15.24
CA ARG A 231 -8.43 -9.90 -15.60
C ARG A 231 -9.84 -9.53 -16.02
N HIS A 232 -10.37 -10.31 -16.96
CA HIS A 232 -11.81 -10.28 -17.22
C HIS A 232 -12.56 -10.87 -16.04
N LEU A 233 -13.74 -10.32 -15.78
CA LEU A 233 -14.72 -10.90 -14.88
C LEU A 233 -15.07 -12.32 -15.36
N PRO A 234 -15.19 -13.29 -14.45
CA PRO A 234 -15.44 -14.68 -14.82
C PRO A 234 -16.87 -14.86 -15.33
N MET A 235 -17.16 -16.02 -15.93
CA MET A 235 -18.53 -16.46 -16.27
C MET A 235 -19.31 -15.51 -17.20
N GLY A 236 -18.61 -14.71 -18.03
CA GLY A 236 -19.27 -13.73 -18.91
C GLY A 236 -19.93 -12.57 -18.15
N LEU A 237 -19.59 -12.39 -16.88
CA LEU A 237 -20.11 -11.30 -16.06
C LEU A 237 -19.56 -9.96 -16.55
N ALA A 238 -20.34 -8.91 -16.38
CA ALA A 238 -19.95 -7.55 -16.70
C ALA A 238 -20.63 -6.56 -15.76
N ARG A 239 -20.03 -5.38 -15.59
CA ARG A 239 -20.61 -4.27 -14.84
C ARG A 239 -21.20 -3.25 -15.80
N LYS A 240 -22.41 -2.76 -15.51
CA LYS A 240 -23.03 -1.72 -16.31
C LYS A 240 -22.23 -0.42 -16.17
N LEU A 241 -21.97 0.23 -17.30
CA LEU A 241 -21.42 1.57 -17.41
C LEU A 241 -22.40 2.41 -18.22
N PRO A 242 -23.18 3.31 -17.57
CA PRO A 242 -24.24 4.03 -18.24
C PRO A 242 -23.74 4.97 -19.34
N LYS A 243 -24.60 5.20 -20.34
CA LYS A 243 -24.44 6.27 -21.33
C LYS A 243 -24.16 7.61 -20.65
N GLY A 244 -23.22 8.38 -21.20
CA GLY A 244 -22.90 9.74 -20.73
C GLY A 244 -22.20 9.81 -19.37
N ALA A 245 -21.93 8.68 -18.71
CA ALA A 245 -21.27 8.65 -17.42
C ALA A 245 -19.79 9.07 -17.52
N ASP A 246 -19.29 9.61 -16.41
CA ASP A 246 -17.87 9.86 -16.18
C ASP A 246 -17.26 8.68 -15.43
N LEU A 247 -15.99 8.39 -15.70
CA LEU A 247 -15.20 7.47 -14.90
C LEU A 247 -14.54 8.25 -13.77
N VAL A 248 -14.76 7.82 -12.54
CA VAL A 248 -14.16 8.41 -11.34
C VAL A 248 -13.04 7.50 -10.86
N LEU A 249 -11.84 8.07 -10.75
CA LEU A 249 -10.66 7.41 -10.19
C LEU A 249 -10.46 7.90 -8.77
N ARG A 250 -10.65 7.05 -7.76
CA ARG A 250 -10.29 7.35 -6.37
C ARG A 250 -8.91 6.82 -6.08
N SER A 251 -7.92 7.69 -6.19
CA SER A 251 -6.50 7.32 -6.17
C SER A 251 -5.89 7.57 -4.80
N HIS A 252 -5.06 6.63 -4.37
CA HIS A 252 -4.24 6.74 -3.18
C HIS A 252 -2.77 6.79 -3.58
N PHE A 253 -2.07 7.86 -3.18
CA PHE A 253 -0.67 8.10 -3.53
C PHE A 253 0.25 8.05 -2.30
N HIS A 254 1.38 7.36 -2.45
CA HIS A 254 2.47 7.35 -1.49
C HIS A 254 3.63 8.22 -2.00
N PRO A 255 4.02 9.31 -1.31
CA PRO A 255 5.23 10.05 -1.63
C PRO A 255 6.48 9.15 -1.58
N THR A 256 7.37 9.30 -2.56
CA THR A 256 8.52 8.39 -2.76
C THR A 256 9.87 8.99 -2.37
N GLY A 257 9.89 10.25 -1.91
CA GLY A 257 11.12 11.02 -1.64
C GLY A 257 11.47 12.05 -2.72
N LYS A 258 10.76 12.04 -3.85
CA LYS A 258 10.91 13.02 -4.93
C LYS A 258 9.56 13.36 -5.55
N VAL A 259 9.50 14.53 -6.18
CA VAL A 259 8.29 14.98 -6.90
C VAL A 259 8.07 14.09 -8.12
N GLU A 260 6.84 13.67 -8.32
CA GLU A 260 6.42 12.74 -9.37
C GLU A 260 5.16 13.26 -10.07
N GLU A 261 5.10 13.11 -11.39
CA GLU A 261 3.93 13.49 -12.18
C GLU A 261 3.10 12.25 -12.50
N GLU A 262 1.89 12.18 -11.97
CA GLU A 262 0.97 11.09 -12.25
C GLU A 262 -0.09 11.48 -13.28
N ARG A 263 -0.22 10.68 -14.33
CA ARG A 263 -1.26 10.78 -15.32
C ARG A 263 -1.69 9.38 -15.78
N THR A 264 -2.65 8.81 -15.06
CA THR A 264 -3.05 7.43 -15.27
C THR A 264 -3.84 7.27 -16.57
N LYS A 265 -3.50 6.21 -17.32
CA LYS A 265 -4.27 5.68 -18.45
C LYS A 265 -5.03 4.43 -18.06
N LEU A 266 -6.25 4.26 -18.57
CA LEU A 266 -7.06 3.06 -18.36
C LEU A 266 -7.54 2.50 -19.68
N GLY A 267 -7.45 1.17 -19.81
CA GLY A 267 -8.05 0.41 -20.89
C GLY A 267 -9.33 -0.27 -20.38
N LEU A 268 -10.47 0.05 -21.00
CA LEU A 268 -11.76 -0.56 -20.70
C LEU A 268 -12.08 -1.61 -21.76
N TYR A 269 -12.55 -2.77 -21.31
CA TYR A 269 -12.94 -3.89 -22.16
C TYR A 269 -14.42 -4.19 -21.98
N PHE A 270 -15.17 -4.28 -23.07
CA PHE A 270 -16.63 -4.40 -23.05
C PHE A 270 -17.13 -5.77 -23.53
N ALA A 271 -18.16 -6.27 -22.88
CA ALA A 271 -18.96 -7.37 -23.41
C ALA A 271 -19.81 -6.86 -24.58
N LYS A 272 -20.02 -7.73 -25.57
CA LYS A 272 -20.86 -7.42 -26.73
C LYS A 272 -22.34 -7.36 -26.38
N GLU A 273 -22.75 -8.14 -25.38
CA GLU A 273 -24.14 -8.27 -24.93
C GLU A 273 -24.21 -8.05 -23.41
N PRO A 274 -25.37 -7.61 -22.87
CA PRO A 274 -25.60 -7.57 -21.43
C PRO A 274 -25.37 -8.93 -20.78
N PRO A 275 -24.84 -8.99 -19.54
CA PRO A 275 -24.62 -10.26 -18.87
C PRO A 275 -25.95 -10.93 -18.52
N GLU A 276 -26.02 -12.26 -18.67
CA GLU A 276 -27.19 -13.05 -18.26
C GLU A 276 -27.35 -13.14 -16.74
N LEU A 277 -26.24 -12.99 -16.01
CA LEU A 277 -26.14 -13.11 -14.55
C LEU A 277 -25.71 -11.80 -13.91
N GLU A 278 -26.23 -11.53 -12.72
CA GLU A 278 -25.91 -10.34 -11.94
C GLU A 278 -24.82 -10.65 -10.89
N MET A 279 -24.09 -9.62 -10.46
CA MET A 279 -23.14 -9.71 -9.35
C MET A 279 -23.60 -8.82 -8.20
N LEU A 280 -23.61 -9.36 -6.98
CA LEU A 280 -23.98 -8.63 -5.77
C LEU A 280 -22.87 -8.76 -4.73
N GLY A 281 -22.44 -7.62 -4.18
CA GLY A 281 -21.47 -7.60 -3.08
C GLY A 281 -22.15 -7.74 -1.72
N LEU A 282 -21.73 -8.72 -0.93
CA LEU A 282 -22.05 -8.84 0.49
C LEU A 282 -20.88 -8.32 1.32
N GLN A 283 -21.07 -7.22 2.06
CA GLN A 283 -20.05 -6.66 2.94
C GLN A 283 -20.42 -6.95 4.41
N LEU A 284 -19.50 -7.57 5.15
CA LEU A 284 -19.68 -7.96 6.55
C LEU A 284 -18.51 -7.47 7.42
N PRO A 285 -18.75 -6.58 8.40
CA PRO A 285 -19.99 -5.82 8.58
C PRO A 285 -20.26 -4.82 7.45
N PRO A 286 -21.53 -4.47 7.18
CA PRO A 286 -21.89 -3.46 6.17
C PRO A 286 -21.26 -2.09 6.43
N ALA A 287 -21.05 -1.34 5.36
CA ALA A 287 -20.51 0.02 5.40
C ALA A 287 -19.22 0.13 6.21
N PHE A 288 -18.30 -0.82 6.00
CA PHE A 288 -16.99 -0.87 6.66
C PHE A 288 -17.07 -0.82 8.20
N GLY A 289 -18.12 -1.37 8.78
CA GLY A 289 -18.27 -1.43 10.23
C GLY A 289 -18.72 -0.12 10.90
N ILE A 290 -19.23 0.86 10.15
CA ILE A 290 -19.67 2.16 10.70
C ILE A 290 -20.63 2.03 11.89
N ALA A 291 -21.49 1.01 11.89
CA ALA A 291 -22.44 0.72 12.95
C ALA A 291 -22.09 -0.52 13.79
N ALA A 292 -20.92 -1.12 13.56
CA ALA A 292 -20.48 -2.34 14.23
C ALA A 292 -19.81 -2.06 15.60
N GLY A 293 -19.79 -0.80 16.04
CA GLY A 293 -19.29 -0.42 17.37
C GLY A 293 -17.77 -0.37 17.48
N LEU A 294 -17.09 -0.02 16.39
CA LEU A 294 -15.63 0.07 16.33
C LEU A 294 -15.11 1.25 17.18
N ASP A 295 -14.70 0.95 18.41
CA ASP A 295 -14.08 1.87 19.37
C ASP A 295 -13.02 1.08 20.17
N VAL A 296 -11.78 1.07 19.66
CA VAL A 296 -10.67 0.26 20.16
C VAL A 296 -9.89 1.04 21.23
N PRO A 297 -9.90 0.63 22.51
CA PRO A 297 -9.15 1.31 23.56
C PRO A 297 -7.64 1.32 23.30
N ALA A 298 -6.95 2.35 23.80
CA ALA A 298 -5.50 2.39 23.81
C ALA A 298 -4.92 1.19 24.57
N GLY A 299 -3.97 0.47 23.98
CA GLY A 299 -3.33 -0.69 24.59
C GLY A 299 -4.12 -2.00 24.46
N GLU A 300 -5.32 -1.98 23.86
CA GLU A 300 -6.11 -3.20 23.63
C GLU A 300 -5.41 -4.09 22.61
N GLN A 301 -5.02 -5.30 23.01
CA GLN A 301 -4.29 -6.23 22.16
C GLN A 301 -5.20 -7.07 21.27
N ARG A 302 -6.49 -7.21 21.62
CA ARG A 302 -7.43 -8.00 20.84
C ARG A 302 -8.85 -7.45 20.95
N PHE A 303 -9.17 -6.48 20.09
CA PHE A 303 -10.54 -6.06 19.85
C PHE A 303 -11.13 -6.84 18.67
N VAL A 304 -12.35 -7.36 18.81
CA VAL A 304 -12.94 -8.25 17.79
C VAL A 304 -14.28 -7.72 17.30
N LEU A 305 -14.38 -7.52 15.99
CA LEU A 305 -15.60 -7.17 15.26
C LEU A 305 -16.17 -8.43 14.61
N ARG A 306 -17.49 -8.64 14.72
CA ARG A 306 -18.16 -9.81 14.13
C ARG A 306 -19.44 -9.40 13.44
N ASP A 307 -19.76 -10.11 12.36
CA ASP A 307 -21.07 -10.05 11.75
C ASP A 307 -21.42 -11.38 11.07
N ALA A 308 -22.71 -11.62 10.84
CA ALA A 308 -23.19 -12.82 10.19
C ALA A 308 -24.40 -12.55 9.31
N PHE A 309 -24.48 -13.26 8.20
CA PHE A 309 -25.55 -13.16 7.22
C PHE A 309 -26.05 -14.55 6.82
N VAL A 310 -27.36 -14.72 6.65
CA VAL A 310 -27.93 -15.97 6.17
C VAL A 310 -28.37 -15.78 4.73
N LEU A 311 -27.84 -16.62 3.84
CA LEU A 311 -28.10 -16.51 2.41
C LEU A 311 -29.57 -16.86 2.10
N PRO A 312 -30.38 -15.97 1.49
CA PRO A 312 -31.80 -16.23 1.25
C PRO A 312 -32.05 -17.19 0.07
N THR A 313 -31.10 -17.28 -0.86
CA THR A 313 -31.20 -18.02 -2.12
C THR A 313 -29.89 -18.73 -2.42
N GLU A 314 -29.86 -19.61 -3.41
CA GLU A 314 -28.61 -20.19 -3.87
C GLU A 314 -27.79 -19.15 -4.65
N ALA A 315 -26.48 -19.13 -4.43
CA ALA A 315 -25.55 -18.24 -5.13
C ALA A 315 -24.15 -18.87 -5.27
N LEU A 316 -23.36 -18.36 -6.21
CA LEU A 316 -21.95 -18.67 -6.33
C LEU A 316 -21.11 -17.55 -5.69
N ALA A 317 -20.20 -17.90 -4.80
CA ALA A 317 -19.14 -17.00 -4.35
C ALA A 317 -17.98 -17.05 -5.34
N VAL A 318 -17.66 -15.92 -5.96
CA VAL A 318 -16.65 -15.84 -7.03
C VAL A 318 -15.39 -15.08 -6.62
N GLU A 319 -15.50 -14.17 -5.67
CA GLU A 319 -14.37 -13.34 -5.22
C GLU A 319 -14.58 -12.89 -3.78
N ILE A 320 -13.49 -12.72 -3.03
CA ILE A 320 -13.49 -12.21 -1.66
C ILE A 320 -12.35 -11.21 -1.45
N GLY A 321 -12.51 -10.27 -0.53
CA GLY A 321 -11.45 -9.35 -0.11
C GLY A 321 -11.73 -8.77 1.27
N GLY A 322 -10.68 -8.29 1.92
CA GLY A 322 -10.75 -7.58 3.20
C GLY A 322 -10.47 -6.09 3.04
N HIS A 323 -10.98 -5.29 3.96
CA HIS A 323 -10.64 -3.88 4.12
C HIS A 323 -10.65 -3.52 5.60
N ALA A 324 -9.55 -2.94 6.08
CA ALA A 324 -9.40 -2.28 7.37
C ALA A 324 -8.22 -1.30 7.29
N HIS A 325 -8.01 -0.49 8.32
CA HIS A 325 -6.87 0.41 8.38
C HIS A 325 -5.68 -0.24 9.11
N MET A 326 -4.86 0.57 9.77
CA MET A 326 -3.50 0.20 10.16
C MET A 326 -3.41 -0.79 11.32
N ILE A 327 -4.34 -0.78 12.28
CA ILE A 327 -4.24 -1.60 13.51
C ILE A 327 -4.96 -2.96 13.40
N CYS A 328 -5.63 -3.24 12.28
CA CYS A 328 -6.15 -4.57 11.99
C CYS A 328 -5.01 -5.60 11.89
N ARG A 329 -5.28 -6.82 12.38
CA ARG A 329 -4.35 -7.95 12.40
C ARG A 329 -4.85 -9.17 11.69
N GLU A 330 -6.10 -9.56 11.97
CA GLU A 330 -6.66 -10.81 11.43
C GLU A 330 -8.02 -10.52 10.82
N MET A 331 -8.31 -11.21 9.71
CA MET A 331 -9.65 -11.23 9.11
C MET A 331 -10.00 -12.65 8.72
N GLN A 332 -11.18 -13.12 9.08
CA GLN A 332 -11.60 -14.48 8.74
C GLN A 332 -13.06 -14.55 8.36
N MET A 333 -13.35 -15.32 7.30
CA MET A 333 -14.71 -15.65 6.88
C MET A 333 -14.93 -17.17 6.90
N TRP A 334 -16.11 -17.56 7.39
CA TRP A 334 -16.59 -18.93 7.39
C TRP A 334 -17.96 -19.02 6.73
N VAL A 335 -18.28 -20.22 6.25
CA VAL A 335 -19.64 -20.57 5.84
C VAL A 335 -20.08 -21.85 6.53
N THR A 336 -21.35 -21.91 6.93
CA THR A 336 -21.99 -23.08 7.52
C THR A 336 -23.25 -23.38 6.72
N PRO A 337 -23.23 -24.40 5.83
CA PRO A 337 -24.42 -24.83 5.10
C PRO A 337 -25.52 -25.32 6.05
N PRO A 338 -26.80 -25.32 5.64
CA PRO A 338 -27.87 -25.90 6.45
C PRO A 338 -27.60 -27.37 6.78
N GLY A 339 -27.50 -27.69 8.08
CA GLY A 339 -27.20 -29.05 8.54
C GLY A 339 -25.78 -29.55 8.23
N GLY A 340 -24.91 -28.68 7.70
CA GLY A 340 -23.52 -28.98 7.40
C GLY A 340 -22.55 -28.42 8.43
N GLU A 341 -21.26 -28.74 8.27
CA GLU A 341 -20.19 -28.25 9.13
C GLU A 341 -19.73 -26.84 8.71
N ARG A 342 -19.25 -26.07 9.69
CA ARG A 342 -18.63 -24.77 9.48
C ARG A 342 -17.27 -24.95 8.81
N ARG A 343 -17.04 -24.29 7.68
CA ARG A 343 -15.77 -24.30 6.94
C ARG A 343 -15.24 -22.88 6.77
N SER A 344 -13.92 -22.71 6.88
CA SER A 344 -13.29 -21.42 6.57
C SER A 344 -13.14 -21.26 5.06
N ILE A 345 -13.43 -20.07 4.55
CA ILE A 345 -13.37 -19.76 3.11
C ILE A 345 -12.42 -18.61 2.79
N PHE A 346 -11.93 -17.93 3.83
CA PHE A 346 -10.96 -16.86 3.73
C PHE A 346 -10.34 -16.63 5.11
N TRP A 347 -9.02 -16.49 5.17
CA TRP A 347 -8.31 -16.09 6.38
C TRP A 347 -7.07 -15.29 6.01
N ILE A 348 -6.92 -14.14 6.66
CA ILE A 348 -5.69 -13.35 6.73
C ILE A 348 -5.27 -13.36 8.20
N ASP A 349 -4.06 -13.84 8.48
CA ASP A 349 -3.47 -13.93 9.82
C ASP A 349 -2.51 -12.79 10.16
N ASP A 350 -2.03 -12.06 9.14
CA ASP A 350 -1.25 -10.83 9.28
C ASP A 350 -1.70 -9.81 8.23
N TRP A 351 -2.66 -8.97 8.60
CA TRP A 351 -3.19 -7.92 7.75
C TRP A 351 -2.13 -6.85 7.46
N ASP A 352 -2.04 -6.46 6.19
CA ASP A 352 -1.22 -5.34 5.74
C ASP A 352 -2.08 -4.31 5.02
N PHE A 353 -2.19 -3.11 5.63
CA PHE A 353 -2.93 -1.98 5.08
C PHE A 353 -2.43 -1.57 3.69
N ASP A 354 -1.15 -1.81 3.41
CA ASP A 354 -0.53 -1.53 2.12
C ASP A 354 -0.97 -2.50 1.01
N TRP A 355 -1.70 -3.57 1.33
CA TRP A 355 -2.02 -4.62 0.35
C TRP A 355 -3.46 -5.11 0.43
N GLN A 356 -4.37 -4.28 -0.09
CA GLN A 356 -5.82 -4.51 -0.04
C GLN A 356 -6.34 -5.20 -1.31
N ASN A 357 -5.82 -6.39 -1.59
CA ASN A 357 -6.15 -7.14 -2.80
C ASN A 357 -7.54 -7.82 -2.74
N ARG A 358 -8.07 -8.15 -3.92
CA ARG A 358 -9.26 -8.98 -4.09
C ARG A 358 -8.88 -10.32 -4.72
N TYR A 359 -9.39 -11.40 -4.14
CA TYR A 359 -9.00 -12.77 -4.45
C TYR A 359 -10.16 -13.52 -5.12
N ALA A 360 -9.99 -13.84 -6.40
CA ALA A 360 -10.94 -14.69 -7.11
C ALA A 360 -10.72 -16.15 -6.71
N TYR A 361 -11.81 -16.87 -6.42
CA TYR A 361 -11.72 -18.31 -6.23
C TYR A 361 -11.33 -18.97 -7.55
N GLU A 362 -10.44 -19.97 -7.49
CA GLU A 362 -10.06 -20.75 -8.67
C GLU A 362 -11.28 -21.43 -9.30
N GLN A 363 -12.19 -21.92 -8.45
CA GLN A 363 -13.50 -22.40 -8.84
C GLN A 363 -14.57 -21.66 -8.02
N PRO A 364 -15.60 -21.05 -8.66
CA PRO A 364 -16.71 -20.46 -7.95
C PRO A 364 -17.33 -21.41 -6.93
N MET A 365 -17.43 -20.97 -5.68
CA MET A 365 -17.96 -21.78 -4.59
C MET A 365 -19.48 -21.70 -4.55
N LYS A 366 -20.15 -22.82 -4.78
CA LYS A 366 -21.60 -22.92 -4.65
C LYS A 366 -22.03 -22.87 -3.18
N LEU A 367 -22.94 -21.94 -2.85
CA LEU A 367 -23.53 -21.75 -1.52
C LEU A 367 -25.04 -21.98 -1.60
N ALA A 368 -25.55 -22.93 -0.81
CA ALA A 368 -26.98 -23.23 -0.76
C ALA A 368 -27.75 -22.13 -0.01
N ALA A 369 -29.04 -21.97 -0.34
CA ALA A 369 -29.95 -21.16 0.47
C ALA A 369 -29.94 -21.62 1.94
N GLY A 370 -29.98 -20.68 2.88
CA GLY A 370 -29.86 -20.93 4.32
C GLY A 370 -28.41 -21.08 4.83
N THR A 371 -27.40 -21.01 3.95
CA THR A 371 -25.99 -21.00 4.38
C THR A 371 -25.73 -19.77 5.25
N LYS A 372 -25.20 -19.97 6.46
CA LYS A 372 -24.74 -18.89 7.34
C LYS A 372 -23.32 -18.50 6.95
N ILE A 373 -23.11 -17.22 6.63
CA ILE A 373 -21.82 -16.61 6.32
C ILE A 373 -21.42 -15.77 7.53
N GLU A 374 -20.23 -15.97 8.05
CA GLU A 374 -19.75 -15.31 9.28
C GLU A 374 -18.42 -14.64 9.02
N ALA A 375 -18.27 -13.40 9.48
CA ALA A 375 -17.05 -12.61 9.38
C ALA A 375 -16.53 -12.24 10.78
N GLU A 376 -15.22 -12.32 10.97
CA GLU A 376 -14.50 -11.83 12.15
C GLU A 376 -13.32 -10.96 11.70
N ILE A 377 -13.14 -9.81 12.36
CA ILE A 377 -12.02 -8.89 12.14
C ILE A 377 -11.42 -8.57 13.51
N VAL A 378 -10.10 -8.63 13.61
CA VAL A 378 -9.37 -8.46 14.87
C VAL A 378 -8.41 -7.28 14.76
N TYR A 379 -8.39 -6.44 15.79
CA TYR A 379 -7.55 -5.27 15.90
C TYR A 379 -6.63 -5.36 17.12
N ASP A 380 -5.41 -4.86 16.96
CA ASP A 380 -4.38 -4.75 18.00
C ASP A 380 -3.91 -3.30 18.09
N ASN A 381 -4.43 -2.57 19.08
CA ASN A 381 -4.07 -1.20 19.39
C ASN A 381 -3.03 -1.13 20.53
N SER A 382 -2.13 -2.11 20.61
CA SER A 382 -1.01 -2.09 21.56
C SER A 382 0.24 -1.42 20.97
N SER A 383 1.23 -1.14 21.84
CA SER A 383 2.55 -0.63 21.43
C SER A 383 3.38 -1.67 20.67
N GLU A 384 3.03 -2.95 20.81
CA GLU A 384 3.70 -4.07 20.14
C GLU A 384 3.26 -4.20 18.69
N ASN A 385 2.18 -3.55 18.28
CA ASN A 385 1.80 -3.48 16.88
C ASN A 385 2.69 -2.47 16.13
N PRO A 386 3.61 -2.92 15.24
CA PRO A 386 4.45 -2.00 14.46
C PRO A 386 3.65 -1.12 13.50
N SER A 387 2.42 -1.52 13.15
CA SER A 387 1.50 -0.73 12.34
C SER A 387 0.70 0.29 13.16
N ASN A 388 0.83 0.32 14.50
CA ASN A 388 0.14 1.33 15.30
C ASN A 388 0.66 2.72 14.93
N PRO A 389 -0.21 3.64 14.47
CA PRO A 389 0.20 4.99 14.09
C PRO A 389 0.61 5.85 15.29
N PHE A 390 0.27 5.45 16.53
CA PHE A 390 0.50 6.23 17.74
C PHE A 390 1.47 5.56 18.71
N ASP A 391 2.37 6.35 19.29
CA ASP A 391 3.31 5.92 20.32
C ASP A 391 3.43 7.03 21.39
N PRO A 392 2.84 6.85 22.61
CA PRO A 392 2.10 5.67 23.06
C PRO A 392 0.74 5.50 22.33
N PRO A 393 0.14 4.29 22.35
CA PRO A 393 -1.17 4.04 21.74
C PRO A 393 -2.25 4.98 22.24
N GLN A 394 -3.17 5.36 21.35
CA GLN A 394 -4.34 6.20 21.64
C GLN A 394 -5.61 5.44 21.30
N ARG A 395 -6.76 5.85 21.86
CA ARG A 395 -8.05 5.24 21.50
C ARG A 395 -8.38 5.54 20.04
N ILE A 396 -8.66 4.50 19.24
CA ILE A 396 -8.97 4.61 17.81
C ILE A 396 -10.44 4.24 17.60
N ARG A 397 -11.15 4.99 16.76
CA ARG A 397 -12.58 4.80 16.46
C ARG A 397 -12.79 4.66 14.96
N TRP A 398 -14.02 4.32 14.58
CA TRP A 398 -14.41 4.37 13.18
C TRP A 398 -14.18 5.76 12.57
N GLY A 399 -13.55 5.82 11.39
CA GLY A 399 -13.32 7.06 10.65
C GLY A 399 -12.70 6.85 9.28
N LEU A 400 -12.53 7.94 8.53
CA LEU A 400 -12.08 7.90 7.12
C LEU A 400 -10.56 7.99 6.96
N GLN A 401 -9.84 8.41 8.01
CA GLN A 401 -8.39 8.56 7.96
C GLN A 401 -7.73 7.19 8.19
N SER A 402 -6.54 6.99 7.63
CA SER A 402 -5.66 5.83 7.90
C SER A 402 -5.36 5.61 9.38
N THR A 403 -5.38 6.70 10.17
CA THR A 403 -5.19 6.67 11.63
C THR A 403 -6.46 6.42 12.44
N ASP A 404 -7.63 6.54 11.82
CA ASP A 404 -8.88 5.98 12.30
C ASP A 404 -8.95 4.49 11.92
N GLU A 405 -10.05 3.80 12.22
CA GLU A 405 -10.25 2.43 11.76
C GLU A 405 -11.51 2.20 10.93
N MET A 406 -11.45 1.13 10.13
CA MET A 406 -12.56 0.56 9.37
C MET A 406 -12.45 -0.96 9.39
N GLY A 407 -13.51 -1.65 8.99
CA GLY A 407 -13.48 -3.11 8.93
C GLY A 407 -14.59 -3.71 8.13
N SER A 408 -14.25 -4.45 7.08
CA SER A 408 -15.18 -5.39 6.45
C SER A 408 -14.47 -6.49 5.66
N LEU A 409 -15.14 -7.63 5.56
CA LEU A 409 -14.91 -8.63 4.53
C LEU A 409 -16.01 -8.53 3.48
N SER A 410 -15.63 -8.48 2.22
CA SER A 410 -16.54 -8.36 1.08
C SER A 410 -16.51 -9.62 0.23
N LEU A 411 -17.66 -10.27 0.06
CA LEU A 411 -17.86 -11.45 -0.77
C LEU A 411 -18.68 -11.08 -2.01
N LEU A 412 -18.17 -11.35 -3.20
CA LEU A 412 -18.88 -11.18 -4.46
C LEU A 412 -19.69 -12.45 -4.76
N LEU A 413 -21.01 -12.29 -4.83
CA LEU A 413 -21.99 -13.34 -5.03
C LEU A 413 -22.65 -13.22 -6.41
N VAL A 414 -22.87 -14.35 -7.08
CA VAL A 414 -23.57 -14.46 -8.36
C VAL A 414 -24.83 -15.30 -8.14
N PRO A 415 -26.01 -14.68 -8.10
CA PRO A 415 -27.29 -15.39 -8.09
C PRO A 415 -27.50 -16.16 -9.39
N LEU A 416 -28.24 -17.27 -9.35
CA LEU A 416 -28.41 -18.14 -10.52
C LEU A 416 -29.49 -17.67 -11.51
N ASN A 417 -30.30 -16.68 -11.13
CA ASN A 417 -31.31 -16.05 -11.98
C ASN A 417 -31.74 -14.69 -11.40
N GLY A 418 -32.50 -13.91 -12.17
CA GLY A 418 -32.94 -12.58 -11.75
C GLY A 418 -33.93 -12.55 -10.57
N ALA A 419 -34.68 -13.63 -10.31
CA ALA A 419 -35.54 -13.68 -9.13
C ALA A 419 -34.69 -13.82 -7.85
N ASP A 420 -33.68 -14.69 -7.90
CA ASP A 420 -32.71 -14.87 -6.82
C ASP A 420 -31.87 -13.61 -6.59
N ALA A 421 -31.50 -12.91 -7.66
CA ALA A 421 -30.79 -11.62 -7.56
C ALA A 421 -31.59 -10.60 -6.77
N ARG A 422 -32.86 -10.38 -7.12
CA ARG A 422 -33.75 -9.47 -6.39
C ARG A 422 -33.96 -9.88 -4.94
N ALA A 423 -34.07 -11.19 -4.66
CA ALA A 423 -34.22 -11.69 -3.30
C ALA A 423 -32.95 -11.46 -2.45
N LEU A 424 -31.78 -11.77 -3.01
CA LEU A 424 -30.49 -11.55 -2.36
C LEU A 424 -30.23 -10.07 -2.11
N GLN A 425 -30.48 -9.20 -3.09
CA GLN A 425 -30.32 -7.76 -2.94
C GLN A 425 -31.20 -7.19 -1.82
N ARG A 426 -32.47 -7.61 -1.74
CA ARG A 426 -33.36 -7.20 -0.64
C ARG A 426 -32.85 -7.64 0.73
N ALA A 427 -32.32 -8.87 0.84
CA ALA A 427 -31.77 -9.39 2.09
C ALA A 427 -30.50 -8.64 2.51
N ILE A 428 -29.59 -8.35 1.59
CA ILE A 428 -28.37 -7.55 1.85
C ILE A 428 -28.76 -6.15 2.37
N ARG A 429 -29.72 -5.48 1.71
CA ARG A 429 -30.23 -4.17 2.15
C ARG A 429 -30.88 -4.24 3.52
N ALA A 430 -31.68 -5.27 3.79
CA ALA A 430 -32.32 -5.47 5.09
C ALA A 430 -31.29 -5.65 6.21
N HIS A 431 -30.26 -6.46 5.96
CA HIS A 431 -29.14 -6.66 6.89
C HIS A 431 -28.39 -5.36 7.17
N GLY A 432 -28.08 -4.58 6.14
CA GLY A 432 -27.47 -3.24 6.29
C GLY A 432 -28.29 -2.32 7.19
N ARG A 433 -29.61 -2.23 6.97
CA ARG A 433 -30.51 -1.44 7.82
C ARG A 433 -30.57 -1.95 9.27
N GLU A 434 -30.59 -3.27 9.46
CA GLU A 434 -30.59 -3.86 10.79
C GLU A 434 -29.31 -3.52 11.57
N GLN A 435 -28.15 -3.60 10.92
CA GLN A 435 -26.86 -3.23 11.54
C GLN A 435 -26.81 -1.74 11.88
N LEU A 436 -27.23 -0.86 10.96
CA LEU A 436 -27.34 0.58 11.24
C LEU A 436 -28.28 0.86 12.43
N ALA A 437 -29.39 0.14 12.53
CA ALA A 437 -30.32 0.25 13.65
C ALA A 437 -29.74 -0.25 14.99
N LYS A 438 -28.70 -1.09 14.99
CA LYS A 438 -27.97 -1.52 16.20
C LYS A 438 -26.90 -0.53 16.63
N GLY A 439 -26.42 0.33 15.73
CA GLY A 439 -25.40 1.36 16.02
C GLY A 439 -25.80 2.34 17.13
N SER A 440 -24.81 3.10 17.65
CA SER A 440 -25.04 4.13 18.68
C SER A 440 -25.96 5.26 18.18
N GLU A 441 -26.51 6.06 19.09
CA GLU A 441 -27.33 7.22 18.72
C GLU A 441 -26.57 8.20 17.83
N SER A 442 -25.28 8.44 18.10
CA SER A 442 -24.40 9.28 17.25
C SER A 442 -24.21 8.71 15.85
N VAL A 443 -24.09 7.39 15.71
CA VAL A 443 -24.03 6.71 14.42
C VAL A 443 -25.37 6.82 13.70
N ARG A 444 -26.51 6.58 14.37
CA ARG A 444 -27.84 6.70 13.76
C ARG A 444 -28.17 8.15 13.35
N SER A 445 -27.61 9.13 14.06
CA SER A 445 -27.79 10.55 13.75
C SER A 445 -26.79 11.12 12.76
N SER A 446 -25.73 10.38 12.40
CA SER A 446 -24.72 10.86 11.45
C SER A 446 -25.32 11.02 10.05
N VAL A 447 -24.83 12.01 9.30
CA VAL A 447 -25.32 12.33 7.95
C VAL A 447 -25.17 11.11 7.03
N ILE A 448 -24.05 10.39 7.12
CA ILE A 448 -23.77 9.16 6.35
C ILE A 448 -24.80 8.05 6.66
N SER A 449 -25.16 7.86 7.93
CA SER A 449 -26.15 6.84 8.31
C SER A 449 -27.58 7.25 7.99
N ARG A 450 -27.91 8.55 8.07
CA ARG A 450 -29.23 9.07 7.67
C ARG A 450 -29.46 8.93 6.17
N LEU A 451 -28.44 9.21 5.35
CA LEU A 451 -28.46 8.96 3.91
C LEU A 451 -28.71 7.47 3.62
N LYS A 452 -27.90 6.57 4.20
CA LYS A 452 -28.05 5.11 4.00
C LYS A 452 -29.34 4.48 4.55
N MET A 453 -30.01 5.13 5.51
CA MET A 453 -31.29 4.64 6.07
C MET A 453 -32.51 5.07 5.25
N LEU A 454 -32.40 6.19 4.53
CA LEU A 454 -33.51 6.80 3.77
C LEU A 454 -33.42 6.53 2.28
N ASP A 455 -32.23 6.21 1.78
CA ASP A 455 -31.95 5.73 0.42
C ASP A 455 -32.55 4.33 0.19
N GLN A 456 -33.80 4.27 -0.31
CA GLN A 456 -34.53 3.01 -0.46
C GLN A 456 -34.13 2.25 -1.72
N ASP A 457 -33.73 2.97 -2.76
CA ASP A 457 -33.32 2.41 -4.05
C ASP A 457 -31.81 2.16 -4.17
N GLY A 458 -31.01 2.65 -3.22
CA GLY A 458 -29.57 2.45 -3.13
C GLY A 458 -28.79 3.37 -4.07
N ASP A 459 -29.37 4.51 -4.47
CA ASP A 459 -28.79 5.48 -5.40
C ASP A 459 -27.87 6.50 -4.70
N GLY A 460 -27.86 6.53 -3.36
CA GLY A 460 -27.06 7.41 -2.52
C GLY A 460 -27.59 8.84 -2.34
N ALA A 461 -28.87 9.08 -2.63
CA ALA A 461 -29.61 10.31 -2.35
C ALA A 461 -30.87 10.05 -1.51
N ILE A 462 -31.55 11.12 -1.08
CA ILE A 462 -32.90 11.06 -0.51
C ILE A 462 -33.82 11.86 -1.42
N ALA A 463 -34.84 11.24 -2.00
CA ALA A 463 -35.90 11.89 -2.76
C ALA A 463 -37.06 12.32 -1.84
N GLU A 464 -37.88 13.29 -2.28
CA GLU A 464 -38.97 13.86 -1.46
C GLU A 464 -40.04 12.82 -1.04
N ASP A 465 -40.19 11.77 -1.84
CA ASP A 465 -41.07 10.63 -1.59
C ASP A 465 -40.49 9.60 -0.61
N GLU A 466 -39.18 9.64 -0.34
CA GLU A 466 -38.48 8.79 0.63
C GLU A 466 -38.51 9.34 2.07
N LEU A 467 -38.98 10.60 2.24
CA LEU A 467 -39.13 11.24 3.55
C LEU A 467 -40.48 10.87 4.24
N PRO A 468 -40.47 10.53 5.55
CA PRO A 468 -41.71 10.34 6.32
C PRO A 468 -42.60 11.60 6.30
N GLU A 469 -43.93 11.43 6.21
CA GLU A 469 -44.92 12.52 6.06
C GLU A 469 -44.73 13.71 7.03
N ARG A 470 -44.30 13.42 8.26
CA ARG A 470 -44.03 14.41 9.31
C ARG A 470 -42.88 15.38 9.01
N PHE A 471 -41.94 15.00 8.14
CA PHE A 471 -40.73 15.78 7.83
C PHE A 471 -40.84 16.59 6.52
N ARG A 472 -41.82 16.29 5.65
CA ARG A 472 -42.05 17.04 4.41
C ARG A 472 -42.31 18.54 4.63
N ARG A 473 -42.85 18.92 5.80
CA ARG A 473 -43.11 20.33 6.15
C ARG A 473 -41.89 21.08 6.69
N GLN A 474 -40.80 20.40 7.05
CA GLN A 474 -39.56 21.02 7.55
C GLN A 474 -38.45 21.10 6.49
N ALA A 475 -38.55 20.34 5.40
CA ALA A 475 -37.57 20.32 4.30
C ALA A 475 -37.37 21.72 3.66
N ALA A 476 -38.44 22.51 3.51
CA ALA A 476 -38.40 23.86 2.96
C ALA A 476 -37.63 24.91 3.82
N ARG A 477 -37.07 24.53 4.97
CA ARG A 477 -36.24 25.40 5.83
C ARG A 477 -34.76 25.04 5.83
N LEU A 478 -34.39 23.91 5.24
CA LEU A 478 -33.01 23.41 5.18
C LEU A 478 -32.47 23.44 3.74
N ASP A 479 -33.37 23.34 2.75
CA ASP A 479 -33.14 23.64 1.34
C ASP A 479 -32.88 25.14 1.16
N THR A 480 -31.61 25.52 1.27
CA THR A 480 -31.10 26.89 1.22
C THR A 480 -30.85 27.32 -0.22
N ASN A 481 -30.63 26.37 -1.13
CA ASN A 481 -30.43 26.64 -2.56
C ASN A 481 -31.72 26.55 -3.41
N GLY A 482 -32.81 26.03 -2.85
CA GLY A 482 -34.15 25.99 -3.44
C GLY A 482 -34.35 24.87 -4.46
N ASP A 483 -33.54 23.81 -4.42
CA ASP A 483 -33.57 22.70 -5.39
C ASP A 483 -34.53 21.56 -5.02
N GLY A 484 -35.23 21.68 -3.88
CA GLY A 484 -36.16 20.68 -3.37
C GLY A 484 -35.49 19.50 -2.67
N ARG A 485 -34.19 19.58 -2.36
CA ARG A 485 -33.38 18.54 -1.70
C ARG A 485 -32.59 19.15 -0.54
N ILE A 486 -31.92 18.31 0.25
CA ILE A 486 -31.07 18.75 1.38
C ILE A 486 -29.69 18.12 1.17
N ASP A 487 -28.65 18.95 1.03
CA ASP A 487 -27.29 18.51 0.75
C ASP A 487 -26.30 18.66 1.93
N PHE A 488 -25.07 18.19 1.74
CA PHE A 488 -24.04 18.15 2.79
C PHE A 488 -23.53 19.55 3.19
N GLN A 489 -23.53 20.53 2.27
CA GLN A 489 -23.08 21.91 2.55
C GLN A 489 -24.10 22.64 3.43
N GLU A 490 -25.39 22.34 3.27
CA GLU A 490 -26.48 22.90 4.07
C GLU A 490 -26.48 22.37 5.52
N LEU A 491 -25.91 21.17 5.73
CA LEU A 491 -25.70 20.57 7.05
C LEU A 491 -24.40 21.04 7.74
N GLU A 492 -23.35 21.33 6.97
CA GLU A 492 -22.06 21.81 7.47
C GLU A 492 -22.14 23.25 8.04
N ALA A 493 -23.00 24.09 7.46
CA ALA A 493 -23.22 25.47 7.91
C ALA A 493 -23.83 25.59 9.32
N ALA A 494 -24.44 24.52 9.86
CA ALA A 494 -25.11 24.53 11.15
C ALA A 494 -24.18 24.23 12.36
N GLU A 495 -22.96 23.72 12.14
CA GLU A 495 -22.11 23.17 13.20
C GLU A 495 -20.82 23.97 13.48
N ALA A 496 -20.67 25.17 12.91
CA ALA A 496 -19.49 26.03 13.08
C ALA A 496 -19.67 27.19 14.09
N PHE A 497 -20.48 27.02 15.15
CA PHE A 497 -20.73 28.10 16.14
C PHE A 497 -20.30 27.81 17.58
N LEU A 498 -19.52 26.77 17.89
CA LEU A 498 -19.09 26.52 19.28
C LEU A 498 -17.61 26.16 19.43
N GLY A 499 -16.78 27.19 19.66
CA GLY A 499 -15.77 27.16 20.72
C GLY A 499 -14.30 27.17 20.30
N GLY A 500 -13.64 28.32 20.42
CA GLY A 500 -12.20 28.50 20.18
C GLY A 500 -11.31 28.66 21.43
N SER A 501 -10.02 28.35 21.20
CA SER A 501 -8.76 29.02 21.63
C SER A 501 -8.42 29.31 23.12
N ARG A 502 -7.17 28.96 23.52
CA ARG A 502 -6.19 29.90 24.13
C ARG A 502 -4.74 29.38 24.21
N ARG A 503 -3.79 30.31 24.00
CA ARG A 503 -2.31 30.23 24.03
C ARG A 503 -1.70 30.59 25.40
N GLY A 504 -0.43 30.21 25.64
CA GLY A 504 0.50 30.80 26.62
C GLY A 504 1.95 30.30 26.46
N ARG A 505 2.98 31.17 26.65
CA ARG A 505 4.37 31.12 26.11
C ARG A 505 5.43 31.27 27.24
N GLY A 506 6.67 30.74 27.09
CA GLY A 506 7.93 31.37 27.59
C GLY A 506 9.05 30.53 28.26
N GLU A 507 10.19 30.35 27.55
CA GLU A 507 11.67 30.54 27.85
C GLU A 507 12.24 30.54 29.31
N SER A 508 13.51 30.24 29.69
CA SER A 508 14.85 29.98 29.07
C SER A 508 15.95 29.51 30.10
N SER A 509 16.95 28.73 29.61
CA SER A 509 18.44 28.64 29.76
C SER A 509 19.34 28.83 31.04
N GLN A 510 20.51 28.12 30.94
CA GLN A 510 21.91 28.28 31.48
C GLN A 510 22.34 27.34 32.65
N GLY A 511 23.52 26.68 32.74
CA GLY A 511 24.74 26.50 31.92
C GLY A 511 25.95 25.97 32.78
N ARG A 512 27.03 25.44 32.12
CA ARG A 512 28.45 25.15 32.56
C ARG A 512 28.78 23.72 33.10
N ARG A 513 29.93 23.04 32.87
CA ARG A 513 31.22 23.20 32.13
C ARG A 513 31.92 21.80 32.03
N ALA A 514 32.81 21.59 31.05
CA ALA A 514 33.54 20.34 30.72
C ALA A 514 34.91 20.14 31.43
N PRO A 515 35.55 18.95 31.27
CA PRO A 515 36.90 18.87 30.65
C PRO A 515 37.03 17.71 29.62
N GLU A 516 37.51 17.97 28.40
CA GLU A 516 38.89 17.85 27.86
C GLU A 516 39.23 16.44 27.30
N ALA A 517 39.41 16.37 25.97
CA ALA A 517 39.64 15.15 25.19
C ALA A 517 41.07 15.10 24.60
N PRO A 518 41.63 13.89 24.39
CA PRO A 518 42.98 13.71 23.85
C PRO A 518 43.04 13.74 22.29
N GLN A 519 44.27 13.87 21.80
CA GLN A 519 44.69 14.24 20.44
C GLN A 519 44.40 13.19 19.32
N PRO A 520 44.22 13.63 18.05
CA PRO A 520 43.81 12.74 16.96
C PRO A 520 44.97 11.93 16.36
N LYS A 521 44.68 10.68 15.97
CA LYS A 521 45.55 9.85 15.12
C LYS A 521 44.83 9.42 13.83
N LYS A 522 45.59 9.60 12.73
CA LYS A 522 45.44 9.12 11.33
C LYS A 522 44.38 9.78 10.45
N ARG A 523 44.85 10.32 9.32
CA ARG A 523 44.04 10.80 8.19
C ARG A 523 43.24 9.63 7.62
N GLY A 524 41.92 9.77 7.54
CA GLY A 524 41.05 8.84 6.83
C GLY A 524 41.23 8.92 5.31
N PRO A 525 40.50 8.09 4.54
CA PRO A 525 40.65 8.01 3.10
C PRO A 525 40.11 9.28 2.41
N LEU A 526 40.76 9.65 1.31
CA LEU A 526 40.30 10.69 0.40
C LEU A 526 39.49 10.02 -0.71
N LEU A 527 38.21 10.42 -0.85
CA LEU A 527 37.34 9.95 -1.93
C LEU A 527 37.00 11.12 -2.84
N LEU A 528 36.89 10.86 -4.15
CA LEU A 528 36.39 11.85 -5.10
C LEU A 528 34.87 11.90 -5.03
N ASP A 529 34.31 13.11 -4.98
CA ASP A 529 32.88 13.31 -5.21
C ASP A 529 32.52 13.22 -6.69
N LEU A 530 31.22 13.38 -7.00
CA LEU A 530 30.73 13.33 -8.38
C LEU A 530 31.25 14.49 -9.26
N ASP A 531 31.72 15.59 -8.68
CA ASP A 531 32.35 16.69 -9.40
C ASP A 531 33.86 16.49 -9.59
N GLY A 532 34.42 15.40 -9.04
CA GLY A 532 35.85 15.11 -9.06
C GLY A 532 36.65 15.91 -8.04
N ARG A 533 36.01 16.48 -7.01
CA ARG A 533 36.69 17.14 -5.90
C ARG A 533 37.06 16.11 -4.84
N GLU A 534 38.26 16.24 -4.28
CA GLU A 534 38.68 15.41 -3.15
C GLU A 534 37.88 15.76 -1.90
N GLN A 535 37.35 14.73 -1.26
CA GLN A 535 36.60 14.79 -0.02
C GLN A 535 37.28 13.94 1.05
N ALA A 536 37.37 14.48 2.27
CA ALA A 536 37.92 13.80 3.43
C ALA A 536 36.79 13.55 4.46
N PRO A 537 35.87 12.61 4.22
CA PRO A 537 34.67 12.44 5.04
C PRO A 537 34.97 12.02 6.49
N LEU A 538 36.13 11.42 6.78
CA LEU A 538 36.55 11.09 8.15
C LEU A 538 37.45 12.18 8.79
N ASP A 539 37.79 13.24 8.05
CA ASP A 539 38.63 14.34 8.56
C ASP A 539 37.76 15.55 8.92
N VAL A 540 37.36 15.61 10.19
CA VAL A 540 36.37 16.57 10.70
C VAL A 540 37.04 17.82 11.30
N ARG A 541 38.29 18.14 10.95
CA ARG A 541 39.02 19.26 11.57
C ARG A 541 38.43 20.64 11.27
N GLU A 542 37.70 20.78 10.17
CA GLU A 542 37.08 22.02 9.72
C GLU A 542 35.57 22.10 9.99
N ALA A 543 35.03 21.12 10.72
CA ALA A 543 33.61 21.03 11.06
C ALA A 543 33.45 20.66 12.54
N LYS A 544 32.24 20.80 13.08
CA LYS A 544 31.88 20.28 14.41
C LYS A 544 31.50 18.80 14.35
N ALA A 545 30.98 18.35 13.21
CA ALA A 545 30.68 16.95 12.93
C ALA A 545 30.59 16.72 11.42
N HIS A 546 30.92 15.51 10.98
CA HIS A 546 30.54 15.01 9.65
C HIS A 546 29.43 13.96 9.82
N VAL A 547 28.46 13.98 8.91
CA VAL A 547 27.38 12.99 8.82
C VAL A 547 27.53 12.24 7.51
N LEU A 548 27.67 10.92 7.59
CA LEU A 548 27.69 10.03 6.44
C LEU A 548 26.36 9.27 6.42
N VAL A 549 25.66 9.27 5.29
CA VAL A 549 24.42 8.51 5.11
C VAL A 549 24.64 7.48 4.00
N PHE A 550 24.64 6.20 4.38
CA PHE A 550 24.91 5.08 3.48
C PHE A 550 23.63 4.64 2.77
N VAL A 551 23.64 4.62 1.43
CA VAL A 551 22.43 4.37 0.64
C VAL A 551 22.67 3.43 -0.55
N LEU A 552 21.62 2.74 -0.95
CA LEU A 552 21.49 2.12 -2.27
C LEU A 552 20.52 2.96 -3.11
N PRO A 553 20.81 3.25 -4.39
CA PRO A 553 19.95 4.09 -5.21
C PRO A 553 18.58 3.46 -5.52
N ASP A 554 18.47 2.13 -5.43
CA ASP A 554 17.25 1.35 -5.62
C ASP A 554 16.55 0.99 -4.29
N CYS A 555 17.01 1.49 -3.13
CA CYS A 555 16.35 1.25 -1.85
C CYS A 555 15.19 2.26 -1.64
N PRO A 556 13.92 1.80 -1.62
CA PRO A 556 12.78 2.70 -1.46
C PRO A 556 12.79 3.42 -0.10
N ILE A 557 13.27 2.76 0.96
CA ILE A 557 13.39 3.37 2.29
C ILE A 557 14.42 4.51 2.27
N ALA A 558 15.60 4.29 1.68
CA ALA A 558 16.63 5.33 1.57
C ALA A 558 16.13 6.55 0.77
N ASN A 559 15.39 6.27 -0.31
CA ASN A 559 14.81 7.29 -1.18
C ASN A 559 13.75 8.11 -0.46
N ALA A 560 12.86 7.47 0.30
CA ALA A 560 11.82 8.14 1.09
C ALA A 560 12.39 9.13 2.13
N TYR A 561 13.64 8.95 2.57
CA TYR A 561 14.32 9.88 3.48
C TYR A 561 14.87 11.16 2.84
N ALA A 562 14.87 11.28 1.51
CA ALA A 562 15.46 12.43 0.83
C ALA A 562 14.95 13.81 1.33
N PRO A 563 13.64 14.02 1.58
CA PRO A 563 13.16 15.29 2.15
C PRO A 563 13.72 15.57 3.55
N GLU A 564 13.84 14.56 4.41
CA GLU A 564 14.40 14.72 5.76
C GLU A 564 15.92 14.96 5.70
N LEU A 565 16.64 14.33 4.77
CA LEU A 565 18.06 14.59 4.54
C LEU A 565 18.31 16.04 4.06
N GLN A 566 17.45 16.56 3.19
CA GLN A 566 17.50 17.97 2.78
C GLN A 566 17.23 18.90 3.97
N ALA A 567 16.24 18.57 4.81
CA ALA A 567 15.94 19.34 6.02
C ALA A 567 17.10 19.31 7.02
N LEU A 568 17.68 18.15 7.29
CA LEU A 568 18.84 17.97 8.15
C LEU A 568 20.04 18.78 7.67
N GLN A 569 20.34 18.76 6.37
CA GLN A 569 21.40 19.61 5.84
C GLN A 569 21.10 21.06 6.20
N ARG A 570 19.94 21.57 5.76
CA ARG A 570 19.58 22.98 5.91
C ARG A 570 19.65 23.44 7.36
N ASP A 571 19.16 22.61 8.29
CA ASP A 571 19.04 22.98 9.70
C ASP A 571 20.39 22.90 10.46
N TYR A 572 21.37 22.10 9.99
CA TYR A 572 22.62 21.84 10.71
C TYR A 572 23.89 22.36 9.99
N ALA A 573 23.83 22.66 8.70
CA ALA A 573 25.00 23.10 7.93
C ALA A 573 25.61 24.40 8.45
N GLU A 574 24.78 25.43 8.67
CA GLU A 574 25.23 26.71 9.24
C GLU A 574 25.74 26.58 10.69
N ARG A 575 25.39 25.49 11.37
CA ARG A 575 25.84 25.17 12.73
C ARG A 575 27.19 24.43 12.74
N GLY A 576 27.78 24.17 11.58
CA GLY A 576 29.09 23.54 11.40
C GLY A 576 29.04 22.04 11.21
N VAL A 577 27.91 21.47 10.77
CA VAL A 577 27.79 20.03 10.44
C VAL A 577 27.87 19.85 8.93
N ARG A 578 28.70 18.92 8.46
CA ARG A 578 28.83 18.62 7.04
C ARG A 578 28.21 17.27 6.71
N PHE A 579 27.51 17.16 5.59
CA PHE A 579 26.81 15.95 5.16
C PHE A 579 27.48 15.33 3.93
N PHE A 580 27.46 14.00 3.86
CA PHE A 580 27.89 13.20 2.71
C PHE A 580 26.89 12.09 2.44
N LEU A 581 26.43 11.97 1.20
CA LEU A 581 25.68 10.79 0.75
C LEU A 581 26.68 9.76 0.25
N VAL A 582 26.58 8.51 0.72
CA VAL A 582 27.57 7.47 0.40
C VAL A 582 26.87 6.31 -0.30
N HIS A 583 27.09 6.18 -1.61
CA HIS A 583 26.67 5.00 -2.37
C HIS A 583 27.62 3.84 -2.09
N VAL A 584 27.08 2.75 -1.57
CA VAL A 584 27.86 1.57 -1.13
C VAL A 584 27.82 0.40 -2.12
N ASP A 585 26.98 0.49 -3.14
CA ASP A 585 26.90 -0.55 -4.17
C ASP A 585 28.08 -0.46 -5.14
N PRO A 586 28.93 -1.50 -5.26
CA PRO A 586 30.01 -1.56 -6.25
C PRO A 586 29.55 -1.27 -7.69
N ASP A 587 28.33 -1.70 -8.03
CA ASP A 587 27.80 -1.61 -9.39
C ASP A 587 27.17 -0.24 -9.69
N THR A 588 27.01 0.62 -8.68
CA THR A 588 26.49 1.97 -8.90
C THR A 588 27.54 2.80 -9.60
N THR A 589 27.30 3.15 -10.87
CA THR A 589 28.16 4.01 -11.68
C THR A 589 28.12 5.46 -11.21
N LYS A 590 29.07 6.28 -11.66
CA LYS A 590 29.09 7.72 -11.38
C LYS A 590 27.84 8.40 -11.94
N GLU A 591 27.42 7.99 -13.13
CA GLU A 591 26.27 8.51 -13.85
C GLU A 591 24.98 8.20 -13.09
N ARG A 592 24.82 6.95 -12.61
CA ARG A 592 23.68 6.51 -11.81
C ARG A 592 23.60 7.22 -10.46
N ALA A 593 24.73 7.39 -9.78
CA ALA A 593 24.80 8.17 -8.53
C ALA A 593 24.43 9.65 -8.77
N ALA A 594 24.87 10.24 -9.88
CA ALA A 594 24.53 11.62 -10.23
C ALA A 594 23.06 11.78 -10.60
N GLU A 595 22.48 10.80 -11.32
CA GLU A 595 21.05 10.77 -11.61
C GLU A 595 20.23 10.65 -10.34
N HIS A 596 20.57 9.72 -9.44
CA HIS A 596 19.92 9.57 -8.14
C HIS A 596 19.95 10.87 -7.33
N ALA A 597 21.13 11.49 -7.18
CA ALA A 597 21.27 12.75 -6.46
C ALA A 597 20.42 13.88 -7.05
N ARG A 598 20.35 13.99 -8.39
CA ARG A 598 19.48 14.97 -9.08
C ARG A 598 18.01 14.67 -8.86
N SER A 599 17.58 13.42 -9.06
CA SER A 599 16.18 13.02 -8.94
C SER A 599 15.61 13.24 -7.54
N PHE A 600 16.43 13.06 -6.50
CA PHE A 600 16.04 13.21 -5.09
C PHE A 600 16.45 14.56 -4.48
N GLY A 601 16.96 15.50 -5.28
CA GLY A 601 17.30 16.86 -4.83
C GLY A 601 18.36 16.90 -3.72
N ILE A 602 19.35 16.00 -3.75
CA ILE A 602 20.37 15.88 -2.71
C ILE A 602 21.36 17.07 -2.80
N PRO A 603 21.43 17.93 -1.76
CA PRO A 603 22.14 19.22 -1.86
C PRO A 603 23.58 19.17 -1.36
N PHE A 604 24.09 18.00 -0.97
CA PHE A 604 25.41 17.83 -0.36
C PHE A 604 26.27 16.79 -1.11
N PRO A 605 27.61 16.78 -0.91
CA PRO A 605 28.50 15.93 -1.67
C PRO A 605 28.12 14.45 -1.65
N VAL A 606 28.22 13.81 -2.82
CA VAL A 606 27.90 12.40 -3.03
C VAL A 606 29.18 11.63 -3.33
N LEU A 607 29.39 10.54 -2.60
CA LEU A 607 30.56 9.68 -2.66
C LEU A 607 30.17 8.27 -3.10
N ARG A 608 31.11 7.57 -3.74
CA ARG A 608 30.99 6.16 -4.10
C ARG A 608 32.03 5.38 -3.30
N ASP A 609 31.57 4.62 -2.32
CA ASP A 609 32.41 3.78 -1.46
C ASP A 609 32.42 2.33 -1.98
N THR A 610 32.83 2.12 -3.24
CA THR A 610 32.75 0.79 -3.89
C THR A 610 33.70 -0.25 -3.29
N GLN A 611 34.71 0.22 -2.54
CA GLN A 611 35.69 -0.60 -1.83
C GLN A 611 35.38 -0.73 -0.33
N HIS A 612 34.26 -0.15 0.15
CA HIS A 612 33.81 -0.19 1.55
C HIS A 612 34.82 0.35 2.57
N GLU A 613 35.59 1.37 2.21
CA GLU A 613 36.51 2.02 3.14
C GLU A 613 35.76 2.79 4.23
N LEU A 614 34.69 3.52 3.85
CA LEU A 614 33.85 4.25 4.80
C LEU A 614 32.92 3.29 5.56
N VAL A 615 32.37 2.28 4.89
CA VAL A 615 31.58 1.22 5.52
C VAL A 615 32.39 0.50 6.62
N ARG A 616 33.65 0.12 6.36
CA ARG A 616 34.53 -0.50 7.39
C ARG A 616 34.87 0.47 8.51
N ALA A 617 35.08 1.75 8.21
CA ALA A 617 35.44 2.75 9.21
C ALA A 617 34.30 3.06 10.19
N THR A 618 33.04 3.06 9.71
CA THR A 618 31.86 3.33 10.55
C THR A 618 31.22 2.06 11.10
N GLY A 619 31.45 0.91 10.46
CA GLY A 619 30.78 -0.35 10.74
C GLY A 619 29.31 -0.36 10.30
N ALA A 620 28.94 0.46 9.31
CA ALA A 620 27.62 0.42 8.71
C ALA A 620 27.33 -0.96 8.10
N THR A 621 26.07 -1.39 8.16
CA THR A 621 25.65 -2.73 7.72
C THR A 621 24.35 -2.73 6.93
N ILE A 622 23.54 -1.67 7.08
CA ILE A 622 22.22 -1.53 6.46
C ILE A 622 22.15 -0.21 5.67
N THR A 623 21.25 -0.14 4.70
CA THR A 623 20.86 1.11 4.02
C THR A 623 19.36 1.37 4.15
N PRO A 624 18.93 2.59 4.52
CA PRO A 624 19.76 3.73 4.92
C PRO A 624 20.28 3.61 6.36
N GLU A 625 21.55 3.94 6.59
CA GLU A 625 22.14 4.06 7.93
C GLU A 625 22.97 5.35 8.00
N ALA A 626 22.84 6.10 9.10
CA ALA A 626 23.57 7.34 9.33
C ALA A 626 24.72 7.11 10.33
N ALA A 627 25.84 7.79 10.11
CA ALA A 627 27.00 7.80 11.00
C ALA A 627 27.46 9.25 11.27
N VAL A 628 27.65 9.61 12.54
CA VAL A 628 28.13 10.93 12.97
C VAL A 628 29.56 10.82 13.47
N ILE A 629 30.46 11.56 12.85
CA ILE A 629 31.91 11.54 13.12
C ILE A 629 32.32 12.88 13.71
N LEU A 630 33.10 12.84 14.80
CA LEU A 630 33.60 14.02 15.50
C LEU A 630 35.02 14.43 15.04
N PRO A 631 35.48 15.66 15.38
CA PRO A 631 36.87 16.09 15.20
C PRO A 631 37.92 15.18 15.84
N SER A 632 37.55 14.43 16.88
CA SER A 632 38.39 13.40 17.50
C SER A 632 38.57 12.14 16.63
N ALA A 633 37.90 12.06 15.48
CA ALA A 633 37.71 10.85 14.66
C ALA A 633 36.89 9.75 15.35
N GLU A 634 36.19 10.07 16.44
CA GLU A 634 35.28 9.15 17.11
C GLU A 634 33.91 9.13 16.43
N LEU A 635 33.30 7.94 16.40
CA LEU A 635 31.93 7.73 15.96
C LEU A 635 30.97 8.06 17.12
N ALA A 636 30.33 9.22 17.07
CA ALA A 636 29.38 9.67 18.10
C ALA A 636 28.02 8.96 18.00
N TYR A 637 27.61 8.60 16.77
CA TYR A 637 26.34 7.94 16.52
C TYR A 637 26.41 7.05 15.28
N ARG A 638 25.73 5.90 15.33
CA ARG A 638 25.45 5.07 14.15
C ARG A 638 24.09 4.38 14.23
N GLY A 639 23.23 4.59 13.25
CA GLY A 639 21.93 3.93 13.24
C GLY A 639 20.92 4.56 12.29
N ARG A 640 19.63 4.42 12.59
CA ARG A 640 18.53 5.01 11.83
C ARG A 640 18.59 6.54 11.82
N ILE A 641 17.98 7.16 10.81
CA ILE A 641 17.83 8.61 10.74
C ILE A 641 16.79 9.06 11.78
N ASP A 642 15.63 8.41 11.74
CA ASP A 642 14.51 8.53 12.67
C ASP A 642 13.73 7.19 12.69
N ASP A 643 12.57 7.16 13.35
CA ASP A 643 11.69 5.98 13.41
C ASP A 643 10.56 5.95 12.37
N LEU A 644 10.65 6.72 11.27
CA LEU A 644 9.64 6.74 10.20
C LEU A 644 9.36 5.33 9.65
N PHE A 645 10.38 4.48 9.57
CA PHE A 645 10.22 3.06 9.26
C PHE A 645 10.49 2.21 10.51
N ARG A 646 9.47 1.46 10.96
CA ARG A 646 9.58 0.53 12.11
C ARG A 646 10.09 -0.85 11.68
N ALA A 647 9.71 -1.28 10.48
CA ALA A 647 10.17 -2.49 9.81
C ALA A 647 10.08 -2.32 8.29
N ILE A 648 10.64 -3.27 7.53
CA ILE A 648 10.46 -3.29 6.07
C ILE A 648 8.96 -3.38 5.77
N GLY A 649 8.45 -2.46 4.96
CA GLY A 649 7.02 -2.38 4.64
C GLY A 649 6.14 -1.78 5.75
N LYS A 650 6.70 -1.30 6.87
CA LYS A 650 5.93 -0.67 7.95
C LYS A 650 6.39 0.76 8.18
N LYS A 651 5.82 1.67 7.38
CA LYS A 651 6.05 3.12 7.41
C LYS A 651 5.04 3.79 8.33
N ARG A 652 5.47 4.81 9.08
CA ARG A 652 4.62 5.71 9.86
C ARG A 652 4.21 6.91 9.01
N GLU A 653 3.08 7.53 9.34
CA GLU A 653 2.74 8.82 8.74
C GLU A 653 3.77 9.90 9.11
N GLN A 654 4.25 9.88 10.36
CA GLN A 654 5.26 10.80 10.87
C GLN A 654 6.20 10.11 11.86
N PRO A 655 7.48 10.52 11.93
CA PRO A 655 8.41 10.01 12.93
C PRO A 655 8.07 10.55 14.32
N THR A 656 8.10 9.68 15.33
CA THR A 656 7.94 10.03 16.76
C THR A 656 9.28 10.21 17.48
N GLN A 657 10.34 9.60 16.95
CA GLN A 657 11.70 9.69 17.47
C GLN A 657 12.65 10.12 16.35
N ARG A 658 13.56 11.06 16.64
CA ARG A 658 14.47 11.65 15.65
C ARG A 658 15.92 11.51 16.12
N GLU A 659 16.46 10.29 16.09
CA GLU A 659 17.75 9.98 16.74
C GLU A 659 18.91 10.74 16.13
N LEU A 660 18.97 10.86 14.80
CA LEU A 660 20.07 11.60 14.17
C LEU A 660 20.05 13.07 14.60
N ARG A 661 18.87 13.71 14.65
CA ARG A 661 18.74 15.09 15.16
C ARG A 661 19.16 15.19 16.61
N ALA A 662 18.67 14.29 17.47
CA ALA A 662 19.03 14.28 18.88
C ALA A 662 20.54 14.11 19.10
N ALA A 663 21.20 13.23 18.32
CA ALA A 663 22.64 13.04 18.36
C ALA A 663 23.39 14.31 17.91
N LEU A 664 22.96 14.93 16.81
CA LEU A 664 23.57 16.17 16.31
C LEU A 664 23.39 17.34 17.29
N ASP A 665 22.22 17.49 17.91
CA ASP A 665 21.99 18.54 18.90
C ASP A 665 22.83 18.34 20.16
N ALA A 666 22.99 17.10 20.63
CA ALA A 666 23.89 16.78 21.74
C ALA A 666 25.35 17.14 21.39
N VAL A 667 25.83 16.70 20.23
CA VAL A 667 27.19 16.99 19.76
C VAL A 667 27.44 18.50 19.65
N LEU A 668 26.49 19.25 19.09
CA LEU A 668 26.60 20.70 18.95
C LEU A 668 26.51 21.44 20.30
N ALA A 669 25.88 20.85 21.30
CA ALA A 669 25.88 21.31 22.69
C ALA A 669 27.16 20.90 23.45
N GLY A 670 28.09 20.16 22.83
CA GLY A 670 29.29 19.64 23.48
C GLY A 670 29.01 18.48 24.43
N GLN A 671 27.92 17.75 24.20
CA GLN A 671 27.48 16.61 25.01
C GLN A 671 27.60 15.31 24.19
N ALA A 672 27.80 14.19 24.88
CA ALA A 672 27.71 12.88 24.25
C ALA A 672 26.23 12.55 23.94
N PRO A 673 25.90 12.01 22.76
CA PRO A 673 24.55 11.52 22.48
C PRO A 673 24.09 10.50 23.51
N ALA A 674 22.87 10.64 24.02
CA ALA A 674 22.27 9.67 24.96
C ALA A 674 22.09 8.29 24.33
N VAL A 675 21.79 8.26 23.02
CA VAL A 675 21.73 7.07 22.19
C VAL A 675 22.85 7.17 21.16
N THR A 676 23.81 6.26 21.21
CA THR A 676 24.95 6.22 20.28
C THR A 676 24.78 5.17 19.18
N ARG A 677 23.82 4.25 19.34
CA ARG A 677 23.54 3.21 18.35
C ARG A 677 22.06 2.84 18.31
N THR A 678 21.51 2.70 17.10
CA THR A 678 20.19 2.12 16.86
C THR A 678 20.25 1.10 15.71
N ILE A 679 19.20 0.30 15.56
CA ILE A 679 19.06 -0.63 14.43
C ILE A 679 18.37 0.12 13.29
N ALA A 680 19.04 0.27 12.16
CA ALA A 680 18.46 0.83 10.95
C ALA A 680 17.54 -0.19 10.25
N VAL A 681 16.51 0.30 9.57
CA VAL A 681 15.55 -0.50 8.82
C VAL A 681 15.84 -0.36 7.33
N GLY A 682 16.09 -1.48 6.64
CA GLY A 682 16.29 -1.49 5.19
C GLY A 682 17.09 -2.68 4.68
N CYS A 683 17.76 -2.47 3.54
CA CYS A 683 18.50 -3.52 2.83
C CYS A 683 19.90 -3.69 3.43
N ASP A 684 20.44 -4.91 3.39
CA ASP A 684 21.85 -5.14 3.71
C ASP A 684 22.76 -4.44 2.70
N ILE A 685 23.91 -3.94 3.18
CA ILE A 685 24.97 -3.45 2.29
C ILE A 685 25.52 -4.65 1.49
N PRO A 686 25.60 -4.57 0.14
CA PRO A 686 26.19 -5.62 -0.70
C PRO A 686 27.68 -5.83 -0.36
N PRO A 687 28.37 -6.87 -0.86
CA PRO A 687 29.82 -7.04 -0.61
C PRO A 687 30.65 -6.04 -1.42
N ALA A 688 31.91 -5.83 -1.04
CA ALA A 688 32.79 -4.88 -1.72
C ALA A 688 33.20 -5.38 -3.13
N ALA A 689 33.61 -4.45 -4.00
CA ALA A 689 34.14 -4.80 -5.31
C ALA A 689 35.38 -5.71 -5.19
N GLY A 690 35.35 -6.88 -5.85
CA GLY A 690 36.50 -7.81 -5.89
C GLY A 690 36.64 -8.75 -4.70
N GLU A 691 35.75 -8.65 -3.70
CA GLU A 691 35.69 -9.62 -2.60
C GLU A 691 34.98 -10.89 -3.09
N LYS A 692 35.73 -11.98 -3.35
CA LYS A 692 35.11 -13.32 -3.45
C LYS A 692 34.62 -13.68 -2.06
N ARG A 693 33.31 -13.87 -1.90
CA ARG A 693 32.73 -14.39 -0.65
C ARG A 693 33.25 -15.81 -0.45
N GLY A 694 33.85 -16.05 0.73
CA GLY A 694 34.32 -17.36 1.17
C GLY A 694 33.29 -18.06 2.03
#